data_AF-A0A0L0P7T3-F1
#
_entry.id   AF-A0A0L0P7T3-F1
#
_cell.length_a   1.000
_cell.length_b   1.000
_cell.length_c   1.000
_cell.angle_alpha   90.00
_cell.angle_beta   90.00
_cell.angle_gamma   90.00
#
_symmetry.space_group_name_H-M   'P 1'
#
loop_
_entity.id
_entity.type
_entity.pdbx_description
1 polymer ?
#
loop_
_entity_poly.entity_id
_entity_poly.type
_entity_poly.pdbx_seq_one_letter_code
_entity_poly.pdbx_strand_id
1 'polypeptide(L)'
;MLILGAKFAFSATPNIPISLTRSHTMLRNAPRIGSRRAVLLRPSVKNSPISKVAKRFLSEEPSEVFTKINDAKDPQRNQFFQYSWGTWLKNDKIEKARRETRFSIEGATEFVRKLEIKDGELEQPFTLATGATILPQNITRDLLGEGDIEVKSIASIHEGKHHRVYQLLLKNDKSLVLRIPYKLESDFAIESKIKSEVATMDFLKEKLDLNVPRVLAYGATRNNSLLTPFILMEYIEGDLLMKQWDPLAKDTADNADLKKVINPIADFQTKMLEISFNKIGSLYFYDDVKPEHQATEPYAGETDEKLKDRWRIGPLVENVYSKNKKHLAAQKITELSGPFDADKPLDLIKSVAKIQLESLKSRLALAQADAGSKVENIEDLKKQILTFENFEKVSEKLVNPTSPAIMNCAELFKPRLYAPDLDPLNVIVEKDSGKHYFLDFEYSAIKPFVFTSYPPFVAYQGAKVFNLEEDVEGYKDMDDVEKLQYEFMYHKTRNERIWEHALNDRRHDLIAVASPHLKLLKAPYLQASEVKNDKDYMFVENAIIQLRAMWDTYVANQLTNADEAEFPIEYSAEHLDRHAKDLSDYQMEVVSTPFAATSGWVPQDMFETLKKEGILVQDENGDYHVLTEAALKDEKKSE
;
A
#
# COMPACT_ATOMS: atom_id res chain seq x y z
N MET A 1 25.51 5.35 18.40
CA MET A 1 25.08 4.11 19.09
C MET A 1 23.55 4.15 19.12
N LEU A 2 22.95 3.76 18.00
CA LEU A 2 21.52 3.87 17.68
C LEU A 2 21.00 2.43 17.60
N ILE A 3 20.20 2.02 18.59
CA ILE A 3 19.64 0.66 18.66
C ILE A 3 18.26 0.70 17.98
N LEU A 4 18.26 0.46 16.68
CA LEU A 4 17.07 0.30 15.83
C LEU A 4 16.84 -1.19 15.59
N GLY A 5 16.16 -1.84 16.55
CA GLY A 5 15.69 -3.21 16.44
C GLY A 5 14.27 -3.26 15.89
N ALA A 6 14.11 -3.93 14.76
CA ALA A 6 12.90 -4.07 13.97
C ALA A 6 11.74 -4.74 14.73
N LYS A 7 10.79 -3.95 15.26
CA LYS A 7 9.40 -4.40 15.42
C LYS A 7 8.66 -4.28 14.08
N PHE A 8 9.10 -5.01 13.06
CA PHE A 8 8.51 -4.89 11.72
C PHE A 8 8.11 -6.28 11.20
N ALA A 9 6.92 -6.33 10.59
CA ALA A 9 6.30 -7.46 9.89
C ALA A 9 5.43 -8.46 10.67
N PHE A 10 4.46 -8.00 11.47
CA PHE A 10 3.22 -8.78 11.73
C PHE A 10 1.92 -7.96 11.70
N SER A 11 1.88 -6.81 11.00
CA SER A 11 0.58 -6.13 10.76
C SER A 11 -0.23 -6.74 9.62
N ALA A 12 0.39 -7.59 8.78
CA ALA A 12 -0.25 -8.25 7.65
C ALA A 12 -0.64 -9.71 7.97
N THR A 13 -1.58 -9.92 8.89
CA THR A 13 -2.47 -11.08 8.75
C THR A 13 -3.28 -10.88 7.47
N PRO A 14 -3.42 -11.89 6.59
CA PRO A 14 -4.23 -11.72 5.39
C PRO A 14 -5.66 -11.40 5.84
N ASN A 15 -6.17 -10.24 5.40
CA ASN A 15 -7.57 -9.86 5.51
C ASN A 15 -8.35 -10.78 4.56
N ILE A 16 -8.66 -11.98 5.03
CA ILE A 16 -9.45 -12.94 4.25
C ILE A 16 -10.92 -12.61 4.53
N PRO A 17 -11.73 -12.27 3.49
CA PRO A 17 -13.16 -12.09 3.67
C PRO A 17 -13.80 -13.45 4.01
N ILE A 18 -14.08 -13.67 5.29
CA ILE A 18 -14.82 -14.85 5.74
C ILE A 18 -16.30 -14.59 5.47
N SER A 19 -16.84 -15.22 4.43
CA SER A 19 -18.27 -15.21 4.13
C SER A 19 -18.99 -16.20 5.05
N LEU A 20 -19.60 -15.71 6.13
CA LEU A 20 -20.68 -16.40 6.84
C LEU A 20 -22.00 -15.78 6.39
N THR A 21 -22.75 -16.50 5.56
CA THR A 21 -24.10 -16.14 5.17
C THR A 21 -25.06 -16.28 6.35
N ARG A 22 -25.14 -15.23 7.18
CA ARG A 22 -26.36 -14.90 7.94
C ARG A 22 -26.49 -13.38 8.06
N SER A 23 -27.36 -12.81 7.24
CA SER A 23 -27.99 -11.52 7.51
C SER A 23 -28.81 -11.65 8.80
N HIS A 24 -28.30 -11.12 9.92
CA HIS A 24 -29.13 -10.83 11.08
C HIS A 24 -29.74 -9.43 10.94
N THR A 25 -31.02 -9.40 11.25
CA THR A 25 -32.05 -8.55 10.67
C THR A 25 -32.30 -7.32 11.53
N MET A 26 -32.37 -6.13 10.94
CA MET A 26 -33.40 -5.15 11.33
C MET A 26 -34.48 -5.20 10.26
N LEU A 27 -35.60 -5.85 10.55
CA LEU A 27 -36.93 -5.66 9.93
C LEU A 27 -37.87 -6.71 10.55
N ARG A 28 -38.75 -6.24 11.44
CA ARG A 28 -39.89 -7.03 11.93
C ARG A 28 -40.91 -7.15 10.80
N ASN A 29 -41.42 -8.37 10.62
CA ASN A 29 -42.62 -8.79 9.88
C ASN A 29 -42.52 -9.03 8.36
N ALA A 30 -42.28 -10.29 7.97
CA ALA A 30 -42.86 -10.95 6.78
C ALA A 30 -42.74 -12.50 6.91
N PRO A 31 -43.64 -13.32 6.31
CA PRO A 31 -43.86 -14.71 6.72
C PRO A 31 -42.88 -15.73 6.11
N ARG A 32 -42.65 -16.81 6.88
CA ARG A 32 -41.74 -17.92 6.63
C ARG A 32 -42.09 -18.73 5.36
N ILE A 33 -41.08 -18.99 4.53
CA ILE A 33 -41.10 -20.10 3.55
C ILE A 33 -39.84 -20.94 3.73
N GLY A 34 -40.05 -22.23 4.05
CA GLY A 34 -39.24 -23.38 3.64
C GLY A 34 -37.77 -23.46 4.06
N SER A 35 -37.50 -23.97 5.27
CA SER A 35 -36.15 -24.39 5.69
C SER A 35 -35.66 -25.61 4.91
N ARG A 36 -34.62 -25.45 4.09
CA ARG A 36 -33.68 -26.54 3.76
C ARG A 36 -32.44 -26.37 4.64
N ARG A 37 -32.09 -27.42 5.38
CA ARG A 37 -30.91 -27.50 6.27
C ARG A 37 -29.66 -27.05 5.50
N ALA A 38 -29.14 -25.87 5.82
CA ALA A 38 -27.75 -25.53 5.53
C ALA A 38 -26.87 -26.25 6.55
N VAL A 39 -25.91 -27.02 6.05
CA VAL A 39 -24.86 -27.64 6.86
C VAL A 39 -24.01 -26.51 7.44
N LEU A 40 -24.00 -26.37 8.77
CA LEU A 40 -23.07 -25.51 9.48
C LEU A 40 -21.64 -26.02 9.22
N LEU A 41 -20.90 -25.33 8.34
CA LEU A 41 -19.45 -25.48 8.28
C LEU A 41 -18.87 -24.82 9.52
N ARG A 42 -18.57 -25.64 10.54
CA ARG A 42 -17.69 -25.24 11.63
C ARG A 42 -16.29 -25.05 11.04
N PRO A 43 -15.65 -23.87 11.18
CA PRO A 43 -14.29 -23.68 10.71
C PRO A 43 -13.34 -24.47 11.61
N SER A 44 -12.97 -25.69 11.18
CA SER A 44 -11.83 -26.42 11.74
C SER A 44 -10.56 -25.94 11.05
N VAL A 45 -9.99 -24.83 11.53
CA VAL A 45 -8.62 -24.42 11.18
C VAL A 45 -7.72 -24.88 12.32
N LYS A 46 -7.01 -26.00 12.11
CA LYS A 46 -5.89 -26.37 12.99
C LYS A 46 -4.83 -25.27 12.90
N ASN A 47 -4.33 -24.84 14.06
CA ASN A 47 -3.22 -23.92 14.31
C ASN A 47 -2.37 -23.52 13.09
N SER A 48 -2.24 -22.21 12.86
CA SER A 48 -1.00 -21.68 12.28
C SER A 48 0.05 -21.61 13.40
N PRO A 49 1.16 -22.36 13.33
CA PRO A 49 2.15 -22.44 14.42
C PRO A 49 2.92 -21.14 14.72
N ILE A 50 2.70 -20.09 13.93
CA ILE A 50 3.58 -18.90 13.87
C ILE A 50 3.19 -17.84 14.91
N SER A 51 1.93 -17.81 15.38
CA SER A 51 1.43 -16.74 16.25
C SER A 51 2.10 -16.71 17.64
N LYS A 52 2.63 -17.84 18.12
CA LYS A 52 3.36 -17.93 19.39
C LYS A 52 4.83 -17.55 19.28
N VAL A 53 5.44 -17.67 18.10
CA VAL A 53 6.88 -17.45 17.87
C VAL A 53 7.21 -15.95 17.71
N ALA A 54 6.25 -15.14 17.28
CA ALA A 54 6.45 -13.72 16.97
C ALA A 54 6.83 -12.81 18.16
N LYS A 55 6.84 -13.31 19.41
CA LYS A 55 7.06 -12.47 20.60
C LYS A 55 8.52 -12.29 21.04
N ARG A 56 9.51 -12.95 20.42
CA ARG A 56 10.80 -13.11 21.12
C ARG A 56 12.09 -13.24 20.32
N PHE A 57 12.27 -12.58 19.17
CA PHE A 57 13.55 -12.73 18.47
C PHE A 57 14.00 -11.44 17.82
N LEU A 58 15.06 -10.84 18.36
CA LEU A 58 15.95 -9.88 17.69
C LEU A 58 17.36 -10.03 18.30
N SER A 59 18.37 -10.15 17.45
CA SER A 59 19.78 -9.89 17.82
C SER A 59 19.95 -8.40 18.09
N GLU A 60 20.61 -8.01 19.17
CA GLU A 60 20.86 -6.60 19.51
C GLU A 60 21.98 -5.96 18.67
N GLU A 61 22.78 -6.76 17.95
CA GLU A 61 23.91 -6.25 17.15
C GLU A 61 23.73 -6.54 15.65
N PRO A 62 23.73 -5.50 14.78
CA PRO A 62 23.74 -5.68 13.34
C PRO A 62 25.11 -6.17 12.86
N SER A 63 25.14 -7.07 11.87
CA SER A 63 26.38 -7.42 11.18
C SER A 63 26.83 -6.24 10.31
N GLU A 64 27.94 -5.61 10.66
CA GLU A 64 28.50 -4.49 9.90
C GLU A 64 29.46 -4.97 8.81
N VAL A 65 29.33 -4.39 7.62
CA VAL A 65 30.26 -4.61 6.50
C VAL A 65 30.76 -3.26 6.04
N PHE A 66 32.07 -3.08 6.03
CA PHE A 66 32.70 -1.79 5.70
C PHE A 66 33.34 -1.83 4.33
N THR A 67 33.19 -0.75 3.58
CA THR A 67 33.93 -0.54 2.34
C THR A 67 34.48 0.88 2.28
N LYS A 68 35.62 1.07 1.60
CA LYS A 68 36.19 2.41 1.42
C LYS A 68 35.49 3.16 0.30
N ILE A 69 35.01 4.38 0.59
CA ILE A 69 34.32 5.28 -0.37
C ILE A 69 35.11 5.45 -1.67
N ASN A 70 36.44 5.58 -1.58
CA ASN A 70 37.33 5.86 -2.71
C ASN A 70 38.01 4.61 -3.31
N ASP A 71 37.62 3.39 -2.91
CA ASP A 71 38.21 2.15 -3.43
C ASP A 71 37.18 1.34 -4.21
N ALA A 72 37.04 1.66 -5.50
CA ALA A 72 36.12 0.96 -6.39
C ALA A 72 36.44 -0.54 -6.57
N LYS A 73 37.62 -1.00 -6.15
CA LYS A 73 38.08 -2.39 -6.25
C LYS A 73 38.00 -3.15 -4.92
N ASP A 74 37.49 -2.52 -3.86
CA ASP A 74 37.32 -3.17 -2.57
C ASP A 74 36.43 -4.43 -2.71
N PRO A 75 36.93 -5.63 -2.35
CA PRO A 75 36.18 -6.88 -2.50
C PRO A 75 34.90 -6.90 -1.65
N GLN A 76 34.82 -6.13 -0.57
CA GLN A 76 33.62 -6.03 0.28
C GLN A 76 32.58 -5.06 -0.29
N ARG A 77 32.94 -4.24 -1.30
CA ARG A 77 32.06 -3.22 -1.88
C ARG A 77 30.79 -3.78 -2.50
N ASN A 78 30.84 -5.00 -3.04
CA ASN A 78 29.65 -5.62 -3.61
C ASN A 78 28.62 -5.98 -2.54
N GLN A 79 29.06 -6.40 -1.35
CA GLN A 79 28.16 -6.77 -0.25
C GLN A 79 27.34 -5.57 0.24
N PHE A 80 27.88 -4.34 0.15
CA PHE A 80 27.17 -3.11 0.48
C PHE A 80 25.89 -2.88 -0.34
N PHE A 81 25.83 -3.38 -1.58
CA PHE A 81 24.66 -3.22 -2.45
C PHE A 81 23.65 -4.37 -2.34
N GLN A 82 24.03 -5.48 -1.72
CA GLN A 82 23.19 -6.67 -1.60
C GLN A 82 22.08 -6.47 -0.57
N TYR A 83 20.91 -7.06 -0.84
CA TYR A 83 19.78 -7.10 0.07
C TYR A 83 20.06 -8.03 1.25
N SER A 84 19.81 -7.58 2.48
CA SER A 84 20.14 -8.35 3.70
C SER A 84 19.00 -8.45 4.73
N TRP A 85 17.89 -7.76 4.53
CA TRP A 85 16.84 -7.65 5.56
C TRP A 85 15.92 -8.86 5.74
N GLY A 86 15.90 -9.77 4.79
CA GLY A 86 15.09 -10.97 4.90
C GLY A 86 15.39 -12.01 3.84
N THR A 87 14.70 -13.12 3.95
CA THR A 87 14.88 -14.28 3.08
C THR A 87 13.53 -14.75 2.58
N TRP A 88 13.46 -15.06 1.28
CA TRP A 88 12.28 -15.72 0.71
C TRP A 88 12.42 -17.23 0.87
N LEU A 89 11.34 -17.87 1.32
CA LEU A 89 11.28 -19.32 1.41
C LEU A 89 11.44 -20.00 0.04
N LYS A 90 11.11 -19.31 -1.05
CA LYS A 90 11.31 -19.79 -2.42
C LYS A 90 12.00 -18.75 -3.29
N ASN A 91 12.91 -19.19 -4.16
CA ASN A 91 13.62 -18.32 -5.11
C ASN A 91 14.44 -17.18 -4.46
N ASP A 92 14.94 -17.37 -3.23
CA ASP A 92 15.62 -16.32 -2.45
C ASP A 92 16.71 -15.58 -3.22
N LYS A 93 17.59 -16.34 -3.89
CA LYS A 93 18.69 -15.77 -4.68
C LYS A 93 18.20 -14.82 -5.77
N ILE A 94 17.09 -15.15 -6.43
CA ILE A 94 16.50 -14.33 -7.50
C ILE A 94 15.87 -13.07 -6.91
N GLU A 95 15.12 -13.20 -5.81
CA GLU A 95 14.45 -12.07 -5.17
C GLU A 95 15.44 -11.08 -4.53
N LYS A 96 16.55 -11.57 -3.96
CA LYS A 96 17.66 -10.74 -3.47
C LYS A 96 18.41 -10.04 -4.61
N ALA A 97 18.70 -10.75 -5.70
CA ALA A 97 19.36 -10.15 -6.87
C ALA A 97 18.52 -9.02 -7.51
N ARG A 98 17.20 -9.15 -7.53
CA ARG A 98 16.28 -8.09 -8.00
C ARG A 98 16.26 -6.84 -7.10
N ARG A 99 16.74 -6.96 -5.86
CA ARG A 99 16.78 -5.91 -4.84
C ARG A 99 18.20 -5.40 -4.56
N GLU A 100 19.14 -5.70 -5.44
CA GLU A 100 20.45 -5.05 -5.41
C GLU A 100 20.31 -3.58 -5.82
N THR A 101 20.86 -2.66 -5.01
CA THR A 101 20.77 -1.20 -5.23
C THR A 101 22.14 -0.64 -5.60
N ARG A 102 22.68 -1.05 -6.74
CA ARG A 102 24.01 -0.60 -7.17
C ARG A 102 23.97 0.84 -7.70
N PHE A 103 24.78 1.71 -7.11
CA PHE A 103 24.93 3.12 -7.51
C PHE A 103 26.39 3.58 -7.45
N SER A 104 26.68 4.73 -8.06
CA SER A 104 27.99 5.37 -8.00
C SER A 104 28.17 6.11 -6.66
N ILE A 105 28.94 5.53 -5.74
CA ILE A 105 29.26 6.16 -4.43
C ILE A 105 30.03 7.46 -4.64
N GLU A 106 30.97 7.46 -5.58
CA GLU A 106 31.76 8.63 -5.96
C GLU A 106 30.85 9.71 -6.57
N GLY A 107 29.90 9.30 -7.42
CA GLY A 107 28.90 10.18 -8.01
C GLY A 107 27.94 10.78 -6.99
N ALA A 108 27.53 10.02 -5.99
CA ALA A 108 26.72 10.51 -4.87
C ALA A 108 27.50 11.53 -4.02
N THR A 109 28.75 11.22 -3.70
CA THR A 109 29.62 12.07 -2.87
C THR A 109 29.92 13.40 -3.56
N GLU A 110 30.29 13.36 -4.85
CA GLU A 110 30.55 14.56 -5.64
C GLU A 110 29.29 15.38 -5.89
N PHE A 111 28.12 14.72 -6.00
CA PHE A 111 26.84 15.41 -6.12
C PHE A 111 26.52 16.22 -4.85
N VAL A 112 26.60 15.59 -3.66
CA VAL A 112 26.36 16.27 -2.38
C VAL A 112 27.35 17.43 -2.18
N ARG A 113 28.62 17.22 -2.49
CA ARG A 113 29.66 18.26 -2.37
C ARG A 113 29.38 19.51 -3.21
N LYS A 114 28.66 19.36 -4.33
CA LYS A 114 28.31 20.46 -5.24
C LYS A 114 26.99 21.16 -4.90
N LEU A 115 26.27 20.71 -3.86
CA LEU A 115 25.07 21.40 -3.43
C LEU A 115 25.43 22.79 -2.88
N GLU A 116 24.74 23.80 -3.39
CA GLU A 116 24.91 25.17 -2.96
C GLU A 116 23.77 25.55 -2.02
N ILE A 117 24.10 25.97 -0.80
CA ILE A 117 23.11 26.51 0.14
C ILE A 117 22.46 27.74 -0.49
N LYS A 118 21.12 27.73 -0.54
CA LYS A 118 20.31 28.84 -1.05
C LYS A 118 19.61 29.62 0.06
N ASP A 119 19.30 28.98 1.21
CA ASP A 119 18.62 29.61 2.37
C ASP A 119 17.47 30.55 1.96
N GLY A 120 16.73 30.13 0.94
CA GLY A 120 16.10 31.06 0.01
C GLY A 120 14.59 30.97 0.00
N GLU A 121 14.00 31.93 -0.72
CA GLU A 121 12.60 31.94 -1.05
C GLU A 121 12.21 30.72 -1.92
N LEU A 122 10.92 30.38 -1.91
CA LEU A 122 10.37 29.30 -2.72
C LEU A 122 10.63 29.57 -4.22
N GLU A 123 11.43 28.69 -4.83
CA GLU A 123 11.81 28.73 -6.23
C GLU A 123 11.32 27.47 -6.96
N GLN A 124 11.17 27.55 -8.29
CA GLN A 124 10.76 26.41 -9.11
C GLN A 124 11.87 25.35 -9.17
N PRO A 125 11.54 24.05 -9.15
CA PRO A 125 12.53 23.00 -9.37
C PRO A 125 13.18 23.13 -10.76
N PHE A 126 14.47 22.81 -10.86
CA PHE A 126 15.18 22.84 -12.14
C PHE A 126 16.07 21.62 -12.33
N THR A 127 16.20 21.17 -13.58
CA THR A 127 16.99 19.97 -13.92
C THR A 127 18.39 20.36 -14.38
N LEU A 128 19.40 19.80 -13.72
CA LEU A 128 20.80 19.96 -14.09
C LEU A 128 21.11 19.29 -15.43
N ALA A 129 22.17 19.72 -16.10
CA ALA A 129 22.70 19.02 -17.28
C ALA A 129 23.10 17.57 -16.99
N THR A 130 23.36 17.24 -15.72
CA THR A 130 23.59 15.88 -15.24
C THR A 130 22.29 15.08 -15.05
N GLY A 131 21.10 15.62 -15.36
CA GLY A 131 19.82 14.91 -15.31
C GLY A 131 19.17 14.75 -13.94
N ALA A 132 19.79 15.27 -12.87
CA ALA A 132 19.15 15.39 -11.56
C ALA A 132 18.38 16.71 -11.44
N THR A 133 17.22 16.69 -10.82
CA THR A 133 16.38 17.86 -10.54
C THR A 133 16.63 18.33 -9.11
N ILE A 134 16.78 19.65 -8.94
CA ILE A 134 17.09 20.33 -7.68
C ILE A 134 15.85 21.08 -7.20
N LEU A 135 15.57 20.99 -5.90
CA LEU A 135 14.59 21.81 -5.19
C LEU A 135 15.36 22.83 -4.33
N PRO A 136 15.74 23.99 -4.89
CA PRO A 136 16.71 24.91 -4.27
C PRO A 136 16.27 25.44 -2.90
N GLN A 137 14.98 25.68 -2.70
CA GLN A 137 14.44 26.21 -1.44
C GLN A 137 14.69 25.29 -0.24
N ASN A 138 14.86 23.99 -0.50
CA ASN A 138 15.11 22.99 0.53
C ASN A 138 16.61 22.86 0.90
N ILE A 139 17.50 23.45 0.11
CA ILE A 139 18.96 23.41 0.34
C ILE A 139 19.34 24.55 1.29
N THR A 140 19.21 24.26 2.58
CA THR A 140 19.29 25.24 3.67
C THR A 140 20.45 24.95 4.61
N ARG A 141 20.93 25.98 5.30
CA ARG A 141 22.03 25.94 6.26
C ARG A 141 21.66 25.13 7.51
N ASP A 142 20.40 25.14 7.94
CA ASP A 142 20.00 24.31 9.09
C ASP A 142 20.13 22.80 8.80
N LEU A 143 19.89 22.42 7.54
CA LEU A 143 19.95 21.03 7.07
C LEU A 143 21.38 20.61 6.71
N LEU A 144 22.08 21.39 5.88
CA LEU A 144 23.45 21.04 5.44
C LEU A 144 24.54 21.47 6.42
N GLY A 145 24.24 22.37 7.35
CA GLY A 145 25.23 22.98 8.22
C GLY A 145 26.14 23.98 7.50
N GLU A 146 27.07 24.57 8.25
CA GLU A 146 28.16 25.36 7.69
C GLU A 146 29.42 24.48 7.51
N GLY A 147 30.35 24.91 6.66
CA GLY A 147 31.65 24.26 6.48
C GLY A 147 31.67 23.15 5.43
N ASP A 148 32.46 22.10 5.71
CA ASP A 148 32.72 21.00 4.76
C ASP A 148 31.55 20.00 4.75
N ILE A 149 30.78 20.02 3.66
CA ILE A 149 29.65 19.13 3.42
C ILE A 149 30.04 17.83 2.69
N GLU A 150 31.33 17.52 2.56
CA GLU A 150 31.76 16.25 1.98
C GLU A 150 31.22 15.04 2.78
N VAL A 151 30.83 13.99 2.07
CA VAL A 151 30.31 12.76 2.67
C VAL A 151 31.44 12.02 3.41
N LYS A 152 31.27 11.85 4.71
CA LYS A 152 32.18 11.14 5.63
C LYS A 152 31.91 9.63 5.61
N SER A 153 30.65 9.22 5.62
CA SER A 153 30.25 7.80 5.56
C SER A 153 28.85 7.61 4.98
N ILE A 154 28.62 6.43 4.39
CA ILE A 154 27.32 6.00 3.89
C ILE A 154 26.93 4.72 4.61
N ALA A 155 25.73 4.68 5.19
CA ALA A 155 25.22 3.51 5.90
C ALA A 155 23.80 3.15 5.41
N SER A 156 23.53 1.87 5.16
CA SER A 156 22.15 1.41 4.94
C SER A 156 21.42 1.43 6.27
N ILE A 157 20.33 2.19 6.36
CA ILE A 157 19.56 2.34 7.61
C ILE A 157 18.17 1.69 7.55
N HIS A 158 17.65 1.41 6.33
CA HIS A 158 16.35 0.76 6.15
C HIS A 158 16.24 0.08 4.76
N GLU A 159 15.64 -1.11 4.68
CA GLU A 159 15.37 -1.84 3.42
C GLU A 159 13.87 -2.17 3.29
N GLY A 160 13.10 -1.27 2.68
CA GLY A 160 11.66 -1.46 2.51
C GLY A 160 11.30 -2.54 1.49
N LYS A 161 10.03 -2.59 1.11
CA LYS A 161 9.56 -3.50 0.05
C LYS A 161 9.97 -3.04 -1.36
N HIS A 162 10.04 -1.71 -1.56
CA HIS A 162 10.20 -1.06 -2.86
C HIS A 162 11.51 -0.28 -3.00
N HIS A 163 12.19 0.04 -1.90
CA HIS A 163 13.38 0.89 -1.90
C HIS A 163 14.32 0.54 -0.75
N ARG A 164 15.58 0.95 -0.89
CA ARG A 164 16.59 0.99 0.16
C ARG A 164 16.91 2.43 0.55
N VAL A 165 17.13 2.64 1.83
CA VAL A 165 17.39 3.96 2.43
C VAL A 165 18.80 3.95 3.01
N TYR A 166 19.61 4.91 2.57
CA TYR A 166 20.95 5.14 3.03
C TYR A 166 21.05 6.47 3.79
N GLN A 167 21.74 6.49 4.92
CA GLN A 167 22.17 7.71 5.57
C GLN A 167 23.52 8.16 4.98
N LEU A 168 23.62 9.42 4.59
CA LEU A 168 24.87 10.09 4.23
C LEU A 168 25.28 10.98 5.40
N LEU A 169 26.27 10.55 6.17
CA LEU A 169 26.86 11.38 7.23
C LEU A 169 27.89 12.31 6.60
N LEU A 170 27.74 13.61 6.83
CA LEU A 170 28.65 14.65 6.34
C LEU A 170 29.79 14.88 7.34
N LYS A 171 30.88 15.52 6.90
CA LYS A 171 32.02 15.82 7.77
C LYS A 171 31.71 16.80 8.90
N ASN A 172 30.73 17.67 8.72
CA ASN A 172 30.22 18.57 9.76
C ASN A 172 29.14 17.92 10.66
N ASP A 173 29.06 16.58 10.65
CA ASP A 173 28.16 15.74 11.44
C ASP A 173 26.65 15.91 11.16
N LYS A 174 26.30 16.66 10.11
CA LYS A 174 24.94 16.65 9.54
C LYS A 174 24.69 15.36 8.76
N SER A 175 23.42 15.01 8.55
CA SER A 175 23.03 13.80 7.84
C SER A 175 21.98 14.09 6.78
N LEU A 176 22.07 13.37 5.66
CA LEU A 176 21.06 13.31 4.62
C LEU A 176 20.56 11.88 4.45
N VAL A 177 19.41 11.73 3.81
CA VAL A 177 18.86 10.45 3.37
C VAL A 177 18.95 10.34 1.85
N LEU A 178 19.56 9.26 1.38
CA LEU A 178 19.54 8.83 -0.01
C LEU A 178 18.64 7.60 -0.14
N ARG A 179 17.49 7.76 -0.79
CA ARG A 179 16.54 6.67 -1.05
C ARG A 179 16.64 6.20 -2.50
N ILE A 180 16.83 4.90 -2.69
CA ILE A 180 17.03 4.27 -4.00
C ILE A 180 15.96 3.18 -4.20
N PRO A 181 15.12 3.25 -5.24
CA PRO A 181 14.15 2.20 -5.53
C PRO A 181 14.83 0.93 -6.03
N TYR A 182 14.24 -0.22 -5.71
CA TYR A 182 14.59 -1.49 -6.36
C TYR A 182 14.05 -1.54 -7.79
N LYS A 183 14.79 -2.19 -8.70
CA LYS A 183 14.36 -2.38 -10.09
C LYS A 183 13.34 -3.53 -10.21
N LEU A 184 12.19 -3.37 -9.56
CA LEU A 184 11.07 -4.33 -9.58
C LEU A 184 10.04 -4.02 -10.67
N GLU A 185 10.06 -2.82 -11.23
CA GLU A 185 9.13 -2.33 -12.23
C GLU A 185 9.86 -1.81 -13.48
N SER A 186 9.12 -1.40 -14.50
CA SER A 186 9.70 -0.81 -15.71
C SER A 186 10.35 0.54 -15.39
N ASP A 187 11.36 0.93 -16.19
CA ASP A 187 12.03 2.23 -16.02
C ASP A 187 11.02 3.40 -16.13
N PHE A 188 10.00 3.28 -17.00
CA PHE A 188 8.90 4.24 -17.12
C PHE A 188 8.08 4.39 -15.83
N ALA A 189 7.75 3.28 -15.16
CA ALA A 189 7.00 3.31 -13.92
C ALA A 189 7.82 3.95 -12.79
N ILE A 190 9.10 3.58 -12.67
CA ILE A 190 10.01 4.16 -11.66
C ILE A 190 10.16 5.67 -11.88
N GLU A 191 10.37 6.11 -13.12
CA GLU A 191 10.47 7.53 -13.45
C GLU A 191 9.21 8.31 -13.07
N SER A 192 8.04 7.80 -13.49
CA SER A 192 6.75 8.46 -13.24
C SER A 192 6.43 8.56 -11.75
N LYS A 193 6.73 7.51 -10.98
CA LYS A 193 6.51 7.48 -9.52
C LYS A 193 7.41 8.45 -8.79
N ILE A 194 8.71 8.51 -9.09
CA ILE A 194 9.63 9.44 -8.42
C ILE A 194 9.20 10.89 -8.67
N LYS A 195 8.91 11.25 -9.93
CA LYS A 195 8.44 12.60 -10.28
C LYS A 195 7.18 12.96 -9.52
N SER A 196 6.22 12.03 -9.47
CA SER A 196 4.95 12.29 -8.79
C SER A 196 5.07 12.37 -7.27
N GLU A 197 5.89 11.51 -6.68
CA GLU A 197 6.10 11.46 -5.25
C GLU A 197 6.79 12.72 -4.74
N VAL A 198 7.85 13.18 -5.41
CA VAL A 198 8.54 14.41 -5.00
C VAL A 198 7.62 15.62 -5.15
N ALA A 199 6.84 15.71 -6.24
CA ALA A 199 5.85 16.77 -6.39
C ALA A 199 4.76 16.72 -5.30
N THR A 200 4.35 15.52 -4.88
CA THR A 200 3.40 15.33 -3.79
C THR A 200 3.98 15.77 -2.45
N MET A 201 5.23 15.39 -2.13
CA MET A 201 5.91 15.83 -0.89
C MET A 201 6.07 17.35 -0.85
N ASP A 202 6.46 17.93 -1.98
CA ASP A 202 6.58 19.38 -2.12
C ASP A 202 5.23 20.08 -1.96
N PHE A 203 4.14 19.55 -2.55
CA PHE A 203 2.78 20.05 -2.33
C PHE A 203 2.34 19.96 -0.86
N LEU A 204 2.56 18.82 -0.21
CA LEU A 204 2.25 18.64 1.20
C LEU A 204 2.98 19.67 2.07
N LYS A 205 4.25 19.95 1.77
CA LYS A 205 5.04 20.90 2.54
C LYS A 205 4.65 22.35 2.24
N GLU A 206 4.69 22.76 0.98
CA GLU A 206 4.57 24.17 0.59
C GLU A 206 3.11 24.66 0.58
N LYS A 207 2.16 23.80 0.18
CA LYS A 207 0.73 24.20 0.13
C LYS A 207 0.00 23.94 1.44
N LEU A 208 0.28 22.81 2.10
CA LEU A 208 -0.49 22.35 3.26
C LEU A 208 0.25 22.50 4.61
N ASP A 209 1.50 22.96 4.59
CA ASP A 209 2.39 23.05 5.76
C ASP A 209 2.43 21.75 6.59
N LEU A 210 2.47 20.62 5.90
CA LEU A 210 2.56 19.31 6.53
C LEU A 210 4.02 18.91 6.76
N ASN A 211 4.23 18.17 7.86
CA ASN A 211 5.55 17.65 8.23
C ASN A 211 5.90 16.44 7.37
N VAL A 212 6.62 16.71 6.28
CA VAL A 212 7.28 15.71 5.43
C VAL A 212 8.76 16.10 5.29
N PRO A 213 9.70 15.16 5.09
CA PRO A 213 11.10 15.49 4.89
C PRO A 213 11.29 16.41 3.68
N ARG A 214 12.14 17.42 3.82
CA ARG A 214 12.50 18.29 2.70
C ARG A 214 13.28 17.49 1.66
N VAL A 215 12.80 17.47 0.41
CA VAL A 215 13.53 16.86 -0.71
C VAL A 215 14.48 17.91 -1.29
N LEU A 216 15.78 17.61 -1.34
CA LEU A 216 16.79 18.51 -1.90
C LEU A 216 16.95 18.29 -3.41
N ALA A 217 16.92 17.02 -3.82
CA ALA A 217 17.12 16.63 -5.20
C ALA A 217 16.55 15.24 -5.49
N TYR A 218 16.25 14.98 -6.76
CA TYR A 218 15.94 13.64 -7.23
C TYR A 218 16.49 13.38 -8.62
N GLY A 219 16.75 12.11 -8.92
CA GLY A 219 17.03 11.63 -10.27
C GLY A 219 15.99 10.60 -10.64
N ALA A 220 15.10 10.90 -11.59
CA ALA A 220 14.01 9.98 -11.96
C ALA A 220 14.47 8.83 -12.89
N THR A 221 15.63 9.00 -13.55
CA THR A 221 16.21 8.01 -14.48
C THR A 221 17.64 7.67 -14.08
N ARG A 222 18.28 6.72 -14.76
CA ARG A 222 19.71 6.40 -14.55
C ARG A 222 20.67 7.41 -15.18
N ASN A 223 20.16 8.36 -15.96
CA ASN A 223 20.97 9.39 -16.60
C ASN A 223 21.31 10.49 -15.58
N ASN A 224 22.09 10.13 -14.55
CA ASN A 224 22.58 11.04 -13.52
C ASN A 224 23.90 10.55 -12.91
N SER A 225 24.53 11.38 -12.08
CA SER A 225 25.85 11.07 -11.49
C SER A 225 25.86 9.81 -10.62
N LEU A 226 24.74 9.42 -10.01
CA LEU A 226 24.60 8.21 -9.20
C LEU A 226 24.35 6.95 -10.05
N LEU A 227 24.03 7.09 -11.36
CA LEU A 227 23.75 6.00 -12.30
C LEU A 227 22.55 5.11 -11.92
N THR A 228 21.70 5.61 -11.03
CA THR A 228 20.47 4.98 -10.55
C THR A 228 19.42 6.07 -10.28
N PRO A 229 18.11 5.77 -10.38
CA PRO A 229 17.11 6.68 -9.84
C PRO A 229 17.27 6.84 -8.33
N PHE A 230 16.99 8.03 -7.80
CA PHE A 230 17.15 8.35 -6.38
C PHE A 230 16.28 9.52 -5.94
N ILE A 231 16.06 9.62 -4.63
CA ILE A 231 15.60 10.83 -3.94
C ILE A 231 16.60 11.14 -2.82
N LEU A 232 17.11 12.37 -2.79
CA LEU A 232 17.98 12.90 -1.74
C LEU A 232 17.17 13.88 -0.89
N MET A 233 17.05 13.60 0.40
CA MET A 233 16.18 14.34 1.31
C MET A 233 16.75 14.48 2.71
N GLU A 234 16.08 15.28 3.52
CA GLU A 234 16.35 15.51 4.93
C GLU A 234 16.40 14.21 5.74
N TYR A 235 17.36 14.13 6.67
CA TYR A 235 17.40 13.08 7.68
C TYR A 235 16.61 13.52 8.93
N ILE A 236 15.58 12.75 9.29
CA ILE A 236 14.80 12.96 10.49
C ILE A 236 15.25 11.96 11.56
N GLU A 237 15.81 12.46 12.66
CA GLU A 237 16.17 11.61 13.81
C GLU A 237 14.94 11.37 14.67
N GLY A 238 14.59 10.11 14.91
CA GLY A 238 13.43 9.76 15.71
C GLY A 238 13.06 8.29 15.67
N ASP A 239 11.98 7.97 16.38
CA ASP A 239 11.43 6.62 16.46
C ASP A 239 10.20 6.47 15.58
N LEU A 240 10.00 5.28 15.00
CA LEU A 240 8.81 5.00 14.20
C LEU A 240 7.57 4.94 15.10
N LEU A 241 6.48 5.61 14.68
CA LEU A 241 5.20 5.62 15.40
C LEU A 241 4.65 4.21 15.62
N MET A 242 4.98 3.26 14.73
CA MET A 242 4.66 1.84 14.86
C MET A 242 5.10 1.25 16.21
N LYS A 243 6.17 1.76 16.85
CA LYS A 243 6.59 1.27 18.18
C LYS A 243 5.50 1.44 19.25
N GLN A 244 4.56 2.36 19.03
CA GLN A 244 3.43 2.67 19.90
C GLN A 244 2.13 1.96 19.49
N TRP A 245 2.12 1.21 18.38
CA TRP A 245 0.92 0.56 17.87
C TRP A 245 0.75 -0.84 18.46
N ASP A 246 -0.25 -1.01 19.33
CA ASP A 246 -0.71 -2.32 19.81
C ASP A 246 -2.18 -2.55 19.38
N PRO A 247 -2.42 -3.16 18.20
CA PRO A 247 -3.77 -3.32 17.66
C PRO A 247 -4.65 -4.26 18.49
N LEU A 248 -4.05 -5.11 19.34
CA LEU A 248 -4.75 -6.08 20.19
C LEU A 248 -4.75 -5.66 21.67
N ALA A 249 -4.41 -4.40 21.95
CA ALA A 249 -4.51 -3.84 23.29
C ALA A 249 -5.91 -4.08 23.87
N LYS A 250 -5.98 -4.37 25.16
CA LYS A 250 -7.27 -4.49 25.88
C LYS A 250 -8.02 -3.17 25.83
N ASP A 251 -9.35 -3.24 25.86
CA ASP A 251 -10.17 -2.04 25.92
C ASP A 251 -9.88 -1.24 27.19
N THR A 252 -9.71 0.08 27.00
CA THR A 252 -9.85 1.06 28.07
C THR A 252 -11.11 1.87 27.84
N ALA A 253 -11.56 2.64 28.84
CA ALA A 253 -12.77 3.46 28.72
C ALA A 253 -12.75 4.39 27.48
N ASP A 254 -11.57 4.81 27.02
CA ASP A 254 -11.38 5.76 25.92
C ASP A 254 -10.51 5.24 24.77
N ASN A 255 -9.91 4.05 24.88
CA ASN A 255 -8.91 3.51 23.96
C ASN A 255 -7.76 4.48 23.65
N ALA A 256 -7.28 5.22 24.66
CA ALA A 256 -6.25 6.26 24.51
C ALA A 256 -4.98 5.78 23.76
N ASP A 257 -4.49 4.58 24.06
CA ASP A 257 -3.24 4.08 23.47
C ASP A 257 -3.37 3.84 21.95
N LEU A 258 -4.52 3.35 21.48
CA LEU A 258 -4.80 3.23 20.04
C LEU A 258 -4.94 4.61 19.39
N LYS A 259 -5.62 5.53 20.08
CA LYS A 259 -5.85 6.89 19.61
C LYS A 259 -4.57 7.71 19.50
N LYS A 260 -3.54 7.45 20.31
CA LYS A 260 -2.20 8.07 20.18
C LYS A 260 -1.56 7.81 18.82
N VAL A 261 -1.89 6.68 18.18
CA VAL A 261 -1.41 6.34 16.83
C VAL A 261 -2.40 6.75 15.74
N ILE A 262 -3.69 6.49 15.95
CA ILE A 262 -4.73 6.78 14.95
C ILE A 262 -4.89 8.29 14.72
N ASN A 263 -4.90 9.11 15.77
CA ASN A 263 -5.20 10.53 15.65
C ASN A 263 -4.17 11.31 14.82
N PRO A 264 -2.84 11.18 15.02
CA PRO A 264 -1.88 11.87 14.18
C PRO A 264 -2.05 11.58 12.69
N ILE A 265 -2.35 10.33 12.33
CA ILE A 265 -2.56 9.92 10.93
C ILE A 265 -3.89 10.47 10.40
N ALA A 266 -4.95 10.46 11.21
CA ALA A 266 -6.25 11.05 10.85
C ALA A 266 -6.18 12.58 10.71
N ASP A 267 -5.39 13.27 11.55
CA ASP A 267 -5.11 14.71 11.46
C ASP A 267 -4.40 15.03 10.15
N PHE A 268 -3.35 14.27 9.82
CA PHE A 268 -2.62 14.41 8.56
C PHE A 268 -3.52 14.17 7.33
N GLN A 269 -4.31 13.08 7.34
CA GLN A 269 -5.25 12.80 6.25
C GLN A 269 -6.27 13.94 6.11
N THR A 270 -6.78 14.47 7.21
CA THR A 270 -7.76 15.57 7.17
C THR A 270 -7.21 16.78 6.44
N LYS A 271 -5.95 17.13 6.67
CA LYS A 271 -5.25 18.20 5.95
C LYS A 271 -5.09 17.90 4.47
N MET A 272 -4.69 16.67 4.09
CA MET A 272 -4.63 16.25 2.69
C MET A 272 -5.98 16.40 1.96
N LEU A 273 -7.08 16.22 2.69
CA LEU A 273 -8.43 16.29 2.15
C LEU A 273 -8.97 17.73 2.06
N GLU A 274 -8.24 18.77 2.44
CA GLU A 274 -8.73 20.17 2.38
C GLU A 274 -8.92 20.65 0.94
N ILE A 275 -8.02 20.26 0.03
CA ILE A 275 -8.03 20.71 -1.36
C ILE A 275 -8.91 19.79 -2.22
N SER A 276 -9.74 20.42 -3.07
CA SER A 276 -10.45 19.75 -4.16
C SER A 276 -9.77 20.09 -5.47
N PHE A 277 -9.44 19.06 -6.23
CA PHE A 277 -8.68 19.19 -7.46
C PHE A 277 -9.58 19.18 -8.70
N ASN A 278 -9.09 19.81 -9.78
CA ASN A 278 -9.82 19.99 -11.03
C ASN A 278 -9.80 18.75 -11.95
N LYS A 279 -8.95 17.76 -11.64
CA LYS A 279 -8.78 16.52 -12.41
C LYS A 279 -8.54 15.33 -11.47
N ILE A 280 -8.72 14.12 -12.00
CA ILE A 280 -8.32 12.86 -11.38
C ILE A 280 -7.00 12.42 -12.03
N GLY A 281 -5.98 12.11 -11.24
CA GLY A 281 -4.63 11.91 -11.75
C GLY A 281 -3.61 11.80 -10.63
N SER A 282 -2.34 12.10 -10.91
CA SER A 282 -1.31 12.25 -9.88
C SER A 282 -0.65 13.63 -9.98
N LEU A 283 -0.12 14.14 -8.86
CA LEU A 283 0.60 15.42 -8.86
C LEU A 283 1.97 15.27 -9.49
N TYR A 284 2.39 16.29 -10.24
CA TYR A 284 3.71 16.44 -10.85
C TYR A 284 4.11 17.91 -10.79
N PHE A 285 5.39 18.21 -10.96
CA PHE A 285 5.81 19.57 -11.27
C PHE A 285 5.36 19.97 -12.69
N TYR A 286 5.25 21.27 -12.95
CA TYR A 286 4.77 21.81 -14.22
C TYR A 286 5.52 21.26 -15.45
N ASP A 287 6.86 21.20 -15.37
CA ASP A 287 7.71 20.70 -16.47
C ASP A 287 7.77 19.17 -16.57
N ASP A 288 7.23 18.45 -15.58
CA ASP A 288 7.20 16.98 -15.55
C ASP A 288 5.98 16.38 -16.26
N VAL A 289 5.03 17.22 -16.71
CA VAL A 289 3.86 16.79 -17.50
C VAL A 289 3.97 17.21 -18.96
N LYS A 290 3.23 16.51 -19.83
CA LYS A 290 3.09 16.91 -21.23
C LYS A 290 2.43 18.29 -21.36
N PRO A 291 2.72 19.06 -22.42
CA PRO A 291 2.12 20.38 -22.65
C PRO A 291 0.59 20.41 -22.58
N GLU A 292 -0.09 19.34 -23.02
CA GLU A 292 -1.55 19.21 -22.96
C GLU A 292 -2.12 19.23 -21.53
N HIS A 293 -1.34 18.86 -20.52
CA HIS A 293 -1.74 18.89 -19.11
C HIS A 293 -1.31 20.18 -18.40
N GLN A 294 -0.45 21.00 -19.01
CA GLN A 294 0.04 22.26 -18.43
C GLN A 294 -1.03 23.37 -18.45
N ALA A 295 -2.02 23.28 -19.33
CA ALA A 295 -3.05 24.31 -19.49
C ALA A 295 -4.08 24.36 -18.35
N THR A 296 -4.21 23.28 -17.56
CA THR A 296 -5.20 23.21 -16.48
C THR A 296 -4.51 23.33 -15.13
N GLU A 297 -4.91 24.31 -14.33
CA GLU A 297 -4.46 24.43 -12.95
C GLU A 297 -4.92 23.22 -12.12
N PRO A 298 -4.10 22.74 -11.16
CA PRO A 298 -4.44 21.55 -10.37
C PRO A 298 -5.68 21.76 -9.49
N TYR A 299 -5.90 22.97 -8.98
CA TYR A 299 -7.02 23.36 -8.12
C TYR A 299 -7.33 24.84 -8.31
N ALA A 300 -8.54 25.26 -7.96
CA ALA A 300 -8.97 26.65 -8.11
C ALA A 300 -8.54 27.53 -6.92
N GLY A 301 -8.38 28.83 -7.18
CA GLY A 301 -8.29 29.85 -6.13
C GLY A 301 -6.90 29.98 -5.48
N GLU A 302 -5.82 29.63 -6.18
CA GLU A 302 -4.48 29.92 -5.67
C GLU A 302 -4.22 31.43 -5.61
N THR A 303 -3.89 31.92 -4.42
CA THR A 303 -3.60 33.33 -4.15
C THR A 303 -2.11 33.58 -3.93
N ASP A 304 -1.33 32.54 -3.62
CA ASP A 304 0.11 32.65 -3.51
C ASP A 304 0.75 32.59 -4.91
N GLU A 305 1.27 33.72 -5.37
CA GLU A 305 1.98 33.85 -6.64
C GLU A 305 3.17 32.88 -6.77
N LYS A 306 3.78 32.47 -5.64
CA LYS A 306 4.90 31.52 -5.64
C LYS A 306 4.48 30.08 -5.93
N LEU A 307 3.21 29.76 -5.71
CA LEU A 307 2.64 28.43 -5.95
C LEU A 307 2.00 28.28 -7.32
N LYS A 308 1.76 29.40 -8.02
CA LYS A 308 1.31 29.39 -9.40
C LYS A 308 2.32 28.67 -10.29
N ASP A 309 1.79 27.89 -11.22
CA ASP A 309 2.58 27.10 -12.18
C ASP A 309 3.66 26.20 -11.55
N ARG A 310 3.49 25.84 -10.27
CA ARG A 310 4.40 24.90 -9.60
C ARG A 310 4.02 23.45 -9.88
N TRP A 311 2.73 23.13 -9.77
CA TRP A 311 2.23 21.76 -9.93
C TRP A 311 1.20 21.62 -11.04
N ARG A 312 1.09 20.40 -11.58
CA ARG A 312 0.08 19.97 -12.54
C ARG A 312 -0.43 18.57 -12.20
N ILE A 313 -1.61 18.25 -12.72
CA ILE A 313 -2.17 16.90 -12.61
C ILE A 313 -1.85 16.16 -13.90
N GLY A 314 -1.09 15.08 -13.77
CA GLY A 314 -0.72 14.17 -14.84
C GLY A 314 -1.36 12.79 -14.69
N PRO A 315 -0.91 11.81 -15.48
CA PRO A 315 -1.43 10.45 -15.43
C PRO A 315 -1.23 9.79 -14.05
N LEU A 316 -2.13 8.89 -13.67
CA LEU A 316 -2.07 8.15 -12.41
C LEU A 316 -0.82 7.26 -12.34
N VAL A 317 -0.20 7.24 -11.16
CA VAL A 317 0.91 6.33 -10.84
C VAL A 317 0.53 5.17 -9.93
N GLU A 318 -0.75 5.01 -9.56
CA GLU A 318 -1.21 3.94 -8.65
C GLU A 318 -0.71 2.54 -9.09
N ASN A 319 -0.49 1.66 -8.11
CA ASN A 319 0.06 0.31 -8.30
C ASN A 319 -0.56 -0.47 -9.47
N VAL A 320 -1.85 -0.31 -9.75
CA VAL A 320 -2.54 -1.01 -10.84
C VAL A 320 -1.97 -0.69 -12.24
N TYR A 321 -1.36 0.49 -12.42
CA TYR A 321 -0.78 0.94 -13.69
C TYR A 321 0.69 0.52 -13.89
N SER A 322 1.38 0.09 -12.83
CA SER A 322 2.79 -0.35 -12.89
C SER A 322 2.95 -1.85 -12.65
N LYS A 323 2.26 -2.38 -11.63
CA LYS A 323 2.42 -3.77 -11.17
C LYS A 323 1.87 -4.76 -12.19
N ASN A 324 2.69 -5.75 -12.51
CA ASN A 324 2.42 -6.77 -13.52
C ASN A 324 2.17 -6.20 -14.93
N LYS A 325 2.55 -4.94 -15.21
CA LYS A 325 2.36 -4.27 -16.51
C LYS A 325 3.61 -4.24 -17.40
N LYS A 326 4.64 -5.02 -17.06
CA LYS A 326 5.94 -5.05 -17.79
C LYS A 326 5.85 -5.41 -19.27
N HIS A 327 4.74 -6.02 -19.71
CA HIS A 327 4.51 -6.40 -21.11
C HIS A 327 3.73 -5.33 -21.91
N LEU A 328 3.31 -4.26 -21.26
CA LEU A 328 2.64 -3.13 -21.91
C LEU A 328 3.65 -2.03 -22.25
N ALA A 329 3.47 -1.41 -23.41
CA ALA A 329 4.21 -0.21 -23.77
C ALA A 329 3.81 0.97 -22.89
N ALA A 330 4.77 1.86 -22.57
CA ALA A 330 4.54 3.06 -21.77
C ALA A 330 3.41 3.94 -22.31
N GLN A 331 3.31 4.06 -23.64
CA GLN A 331 2.23 4.80 -24.29
C GLN A 331 0.84 4.22 -23.93
N LYS A 332 0.69 2.90 -23.99
CA LYS A 332 -0.57 2.22 -23.68
C LYS A 332 -0.98 2.38 -22.21
N ILE A 333 0.00 2.38 -21.30
CA ILE A 333 -0.24 2.67 -19.88
C ILE A 333 -0.73 4.12 -19.72
N THR A 334 -0.04 5.07 -20.35
CA THR A 334 -0.36 6.50 -20.29
C THR A 334 -1.77 6.80 -20.83
N GLU A 335 -2.16 6.18 -21.95
CA GLU A 335 -3.51 6.32 -22.53
C GLU A 335 -4.62 5.88 -21.56
N LEU A 336 -4.31 5.00 -20.63
CA LEU A 336 -5.25 4.43 -19.68
C LEU A 336 -5.12 5.02 -18.28
N SER A 337 -4.11 5.80 -17.95
CA SER A 337 -3.92 6.34 -16.60
C SER A 337 -4.40 7.79 -16.42
N GLY A 338 -4.96 8.42 -17.46
CA GLY A 338 -5.50 9.78 -17.37
C GLY A 338 -4.44 10.86 -17.64
N PRO A 339 -4.59 12.09 -17.10
CA PRO A 339 -5.59 12.51 -16.12
C PRO A 339 -7.02 12.56 -16.68
N PHE A 340 -8.02 12.29 -15.83
CA PHE A 340 -9.44 12.33 -16.17
C PHE A 340 -10.12 13.62 -15.66
N ASP A 341 -11.25 13.96 -16.26
CA ASP A 341 -12.06 15.10 -15.82
C ASP A 341 -12.67 14.83 -14.43
N ALA A 342 -12.67 15.84 -13.54
CA ALA A 342 -13.23 15.71 -12.20
C ALA A 342 -14.74 15.39 -12.18
N ASP A 343 -15.48 15.80 -13.22
CA ASP A 343 -16.91 15.55 -13.40
C ASP A 343 -17.22 14.17 -14.03
N LYS A 344 -16.18 13.39 -14.40
CA LYS A 344 -16.31 12.02 -14.91
C LYS A 344 -15.61 11.00 -13.99
N PRO A 345 -16.03 10.88 -12.72
CA PRO A 345 -15.36 10.03 -11.74
C PRO A 345 -15.38 8.53 -12.09
N LEU A 346 -16.31 8.07 -12.93
CA LEU A 346 -16.41 6.68 -13.35
C LEU A 346 -15.39 6.29 -14.42
N ASP A 347 -14.77 7.27 -15.11
CA ASP A 347 -13.68 7.00 -16.06
C ASP A 347 -12.48 6.35 -15.36
N LEU A 348 -12.24 6.68 -14.08
CA LEU A 348 -11.24 6.02 -13.24
C LEU A 348 -11.53 4.52 -13.08
N ILE A 349 -12.77 4.13 -12.79
CA ILE A 349 -13.15 2.73 -12.60
C ILE A 349 -12.98 1.96 -13.91
N LYS A 350 -13.48 2.54 -15.00
CA LYS A 350 -13.36 1.97 -16.35
C LYS A 350 -11.90 1.80 -16.78
N SER A 351 -11.06 2.78 -16.46
CA SER A 351 -9.62 2.73 -16.68
C SER A 351 -8.97 1.53 -15.97
N VAL A 352 -9.30 1.29 -14.70
CA VAL A 352 -8.79 0.13 -13.94
C VAL A 352 -9.19 -1.19 -14.59
N ALA A 353 -10.43 -1.32 -15.06
CA ALA A 353 -10.88 -2.51 -15.79
C ALA A 353 -10.06 -2.73 -17.07
N LYS A 354 -9.90 -1.66 -17.87
CA LYS A 354 -9.19 -1.70 -19.15
C LYS A 354 -7.71 -2.04 -19.01
N ILE A 355 -7.00 -1.43 -18.07
CA ILE A 355 -5.56 -1.69 -17.93
C ILE A 355 -5.28 -3.13 -17.49
N GLN A 356 -6.17 -3.72 -16.67
CA GLN A 356 -6.07 -5.13 -16.30
C GLN A 356 -6.36 -6.03 -17.52
N LEU A 357 -7.40 -5.75 -18.29
CA LEU A 357 -7.72 -6.49 -19.51
C LEU A 357 -6.59 -6.46 -20.54
N GLU A 358 -6.03 -5.28 -20.81
CA GLU A 358 -4.93 -5.11 -21.77
C GLU A 358 -3.70 -5.91 -21.34
N SER A 359 -3.37 -5.87 -20.04
CA SER A 359 -2.27 -6.66 -19.49
C SER A 359 -2.49 -8.16 -19.63
N LEU A 360 -3.71 -8.64 -19.35
CA LEU A 360 -4.04 -10.06 -19.42
C LEU A 360 -4.12 -10.57 -20.86
N LYS A 361 -4.70 -9.78 -21.77
CA LYS A 361 -4.73 -10.09 -23.21
C LYS A 361 -3.33 -10.14 -23.80
N SER A 362 -2.44 -9.23 -23.41
CA SER A 362 -1.03 -9.27 -23.79
C SER A 362 -0.34 -10.55 -23.28
N ARG A 363 -0.53 -10.92 -22.01
CA ARG A 363 0.00 -12.18 -21.45
C ARG A 363 -0.55 -13.41 -22.15
N LEU A 364 -1.85 -13.44 -22.46
CA LEU A 364 -2.49 -14.54 -23.18
C LEU A 364 -1.91 -14.70 -24.59
N ALA A 365 -1.74 -13.60 -25.33
CA ALA A 365 -1.14 -13.63 -26.66
C ALA A 365 0.30 -14.17 -26.62
N LEU A 366 1.10 -13.74 -25.63
CA LEU A 366 2.46 -14.26 -25.42
C LEU A 366 2.47 -15.75 -25.09
N ALA A 367 1.55 -16.21 -24.23
CA ALA A 367 1.42 -17.62 -23.86
C ALA A 367 1.00 -18.49 -25.06
N GLN A 368 0.08 -18.00 -25.90
CA GLN A 368 -0.35 -18.70 -27.11
C GLN A 368 0.72 -18.76 -28.20
N ALA A 369 1.60 -17.76 -28.25
CA ALA A 369 2.72 -17.69 -29.19
C ALA A 369 3.98 -18.43 -28.69
N ASP A 370 3.94 -19.07 -27.51
CA ASP A 370 5.11 -19.65 -26.83
C ASP A 370 6.29 -18.66 -26.68
N ALA A 371 5.95 -17.38 -26.50
CA ALA A 371 6.89 -16.26 -26.43
C ALA A 371 6.97 -15.66 -25.00
N GLY A 372 6.29 -16.27 -24.04
CA GLY A 372 6.28 -15.85 -22.64
C GLY A 372 7.51 -16.34 -21.87
N SER A 373 8.05 -15.50 -20.98
CA SER A 373 9.15 -15.90 -20.09
C SER A 373 8.69 -16.76 -18.89
N LYS A 374 7.38 -16.94 -18.72
CA LYS A 374 6.71 -17.68 -17.64
C LYS A 374 5.74 -18.66 -18.31
N VAL A 375 5.70 -19.89 -17.83
CA VAL A 375 4.65 -20.85 -18.22
C VAL A 375 3.34 -20.36 -17.59
N GLU A 376 2.43 -19.89 -18.44
CA GLU A 376 1.12 -19.40 -18.00
C GLU A 376 0.07 -20.51 -18.17
N ASN A 377 -0.87 -20.58 -17.23
CA ASN A 377 -2.07 -21.39 -17.42
C ASN A 377 -3.08 -20.58 -18.25
N ILE A 378 -3.27 -20.98 -19.52
CA ILE A 378 -4.19 -20.33 -20.46
C ILE A 378 -5.63 -20.29 -19.90
N GLU A 379 -6.08 -21.34 -19.21
CA GLU A 379 -7.43 -21.37 -18.66
C GLU A 379 -7.59 -20.39 -17.50
N ASP A 380 -6.58 -20.26 -16.64
CA ASP A 380 -6.61 -19.26 -15.56
C ASP A 380 -6.54 -17.83 -16.11
N LEU A 381 -5.78 -17.59 -17.19
CA LEU A 381 -5.80 -16.30 -17.88
C LEU A 381 -7.18 -15.97 -18.46
N LYS A 382 -7.88 -16.95 -19.04
CA LYS A 382 -9.25 -16.76 -19.55
C LYS A 382 -10.23 -16.43 -18.43
N LYS A 383 -10.14 -17.10 -17.27
CA LYS A 383 -10.97 -16.78 -16.09
C LYS A 383 -10.73 -15.35 -15.58
N GLN A 384 -9.46 -14.94 -15.51
CA GLN A 384 -9.09 -13.57 -15.16
C GLN A 384 -9.65 -12.57 -16.16
N ILE A 385 -9.50 -12.81 -17.47
CA ILE A 385 -10.04 -11.94 -18.52
C ILE A 385 -11.56 -11.81 -18.38
N LEU A 386 -12.29 -12.92 -18.25
CA LEU A 386 -13.74 -12.90 -18.08
C LEU A 386 -14.16 -12.05 -16.86
N THR A 387 -13.43 -12.16 -15.75
CA THR A 387 -13.69 -11.37 -14.54
C THR A 387 -13.54 -9.87 -14.81
N PHE A 388 -12.49 -9.45 -15.51
CA PHE A 388 -12.30 -8.04 -15.82
C PHE A 388 -13.21 -7.54 -16.95
N GLU A 389 -13.72 -8.41 -17.82
CA GLU A 389 -14.80 -8.10 -18.76
C GLU A 389 -16.13 -7.88 -18.01
N ASN A 390 -16.41 -8.70 -16.99
CA ASN A 390 -17.53 -8.48 -16.08
C ASN A 390 -17.38 -7.17 -15.30
N PHE A 391 -16.18 -6.89 -14.78
CA PHE A 391 -15.87 -5.65 -14.09
C PHE A 391 -16.05 -4.42 -15.00
N GLU A 392 -15.58 -4.49 -16.25
CA GLU A 392 -15.78 -3.41 -17.23
C GLU A 392 -17.27 -3.16 -17.49
N LYS A 393 -18.09 -4.22 -17.66
CA LYS A 393 -19.55 -4.11 -17.85
C LYS A 393 -20.27 -3.43 -16.68
N VAL A 394 -19.84 -3.66 -15.44
CA VAL A 394 -20.46 -3.02 -14.26
C VAL A 394 -19.85 -1.66 -13.93
N SER A 395 -18.65 -1.33 -14.42
CA SER A 395 -17.85 -0.17 -13.99
C SER A 395 -18.62 1.16 -14.01
N GLU A 396 -19.32 1.46 -15.11
CA GLU A 396 -20.12 2.70 -15.27
C GLU A 396 -21.45 2.67 -14.52
N LYS A 397 -21.84 1.51 -13.99
CA LYS A 397 -23.10 1.28 -13.27
C LYS A 397 -22.90 1.24 -11.74
N LEU A 398 -21.67 1.12 -11.25
CA LEU A 398 -21.39 0.78 -9.83
C LEU A 398 -21.94 1.77 -8.81
N VAL A 399 -21.74 3.08 -8.99
CA VAL A 399 -22.17 4.10 -8.01
C VAL A 399 -22.68 5.34 -8.73
N ASN A 400 -23.81 5.88 -8.30
CA ASN A 400 -24.34 7.15 -8.80
C ASN A 400 -23.62 8.34 -8.17
N PRO A 401 -22.87 9.17 -8.94
CA PRO A 401 -22.15 10.33 -8.42
C PRO A 401 -23.05 11.46 -7.92
N THR A 402 -24.34 11.40 -8.24
CA THR A 402 -25.35 12.42 -7.94
C THR A 402 -26.50 11.88 -7.08
N SER A 403 -26.29 10.73 -6.43
CA SER A 403 -27.34 10.07 -5.66
C SER A 403 -27.88 10.97 -4.54
N PRO A 404 -29.20 11.20 -4.48
CA PRO A 404 -29.81 11.91 -3.35
C PRO A 404 -29.85 11.04 -2.08
N ALA A 405 -29.68 9.72 -2.19
CA ALA A 405 -29.67 8.79 -1.06
C ALA A 405 -28.31 8.74 -0.33
N ILE A 406 -27.26 9.32 -0.92
CA ILE A 406 -25.94 9.41 -0.31
C ILE A 406 -25.77 10.79 0.33
N MET A 407 -25.58 10.82 1.65
CA MET A 407 -25.27 12.04 2.37
C MET A 407 -24.02 12.71 1.78
N ASN A 408 -24.15 13.98 1.43
CA ASN A 408 -23.08 14.80 0.82
C ASN A 408 -22.41 14.13 -0.39
N CYS A 409 -23.20 13.47 -1.25
CA CYS A 409 -22.69 12.74 -2.42
C CYS A 409 -21.68 13.56 -3.24
N ALA A 410 -22.00 14.81 -3.56
CA ALA A 410 -21.11 15.69 -4.31
C ALA A 410 -19.72 15.87 -3.64
N GLU A 411 -19.65 15.96 -2.31
CA GLU A 411 -18.37 16.08 -1.59
C GLU A 411 -17.55 14.79 -1.64
N LEU A 412 -18.19 13.62 -1.57
CA LEU A 412 -17.52 12.33 -1.68
C LEU A 412 -16.90 12.10 -3.07
N PHE A 413 -17.50 12.69 -4.11
CA PHE A 413 -17.04 12.53 -5.48
C PHE A 413 -16.00 13.57 -5.92
N LYS A 414 -15.74 14.61 -5.12
CA LYS A 414 -14.65 15.55 -5.41
C LYS A 414 -13.29 14.83 -5.38
N PRO A 415 -12.42 15.07 -6.39
CA PRO A 415 -11.07 14.55 -6.37
C PRO A 415 -10.26 15.18 -5.23
N ARG A 416 -9.68 14.35 -4.36
CA ARG A 416 -8.85 14.75 -3.22
C ARG A 416 -7.57 13.93 -3.20
N LEU A 417 -6.54 14.44 -2.55
CA LEU A 417 -5.27 13.74 -2.43
C LEU A 417 -5.43 12.48 -1.57
N TYR A 418 -4.89 11.37 -2.06
CA TYR A 418 -4.91 10.05 -1.47
C TYR A 418 -3.49 9.50 -1.42
N ALA A 419 -3.02 9.15 -0.23
CA ALA A 419 -1.79 8.41 -0.01
C ALA A 419 -2.15 6.98 0.42
N PRO A 420 -1.77 5.94 -0.35
CA PRO A 420 -2.16 4.57 -0.06
C PRO A 420 -1.44 3.98 1.17
N ASP A 421 -0.26 4.48 1.50
CA ASP A 421 0.62 3.93 2.54
C ASP A 421 0.69 4.82 3.79
N LEU A 422 -0.43 5.45 4.17
CA LEU A 422 -0.59 6.12 5.47
C LEU A 422 -0.60 5.09 6.61
N ASP A 423 0.59 4.66 7.02
CA ASP A 423 0.80 3.62 8.02
C ASP A 423 1.76 4.14 9.11
N PRO A 424 1.58 3.79 10.39
CA PRO A 424 2.55 4.17 11.43
C PRO A 424 3.97 3.63 11.21
N LEU A 425 4.19 2.67 10.30
CA LEU A 425 5.51 2.28 9.79
C LEU A 425 6.21 3.43 9.03
N ASN A 426 5.44 4.33 8.43
CA ASN A 426 5.89 5.44 7.59
C ASN A 426 5.77 6.80 8.31
N VAL A 427 5.77 6.79 9.64
CA VAL A 427 5.73 8.00 10.47
C VAL A 427 6.87 7.97 11.47
N ILE A 428 7.73 8.99 11.44
CA ILE A 428 8.77 9.21 12.45
C ILE A 428 8.26 10.20 13.50
N VAL A 429 8.31 9.82 14.77
CA VAL A 429 8.22 10.73 15.91
C VAL A 429 9.60 11.31 16.14
N GLU A 430 9.79 12.56 15.70
CA GLU A 430 11.06 13.26 15.75
C GLU A 430 11.50 13.47 17.21
N LYS A 431 12.80 13.28 17.46
CA LYS A 431 13.37 13.06 18.80
C LYS A 431 13.24 14.27 19.72
N ASP A 432 13.42 15.49 19.21
CA ASP A 432 13.54 16.69 20.05
C ASP A 432 12.20 17.41 20.26
N SER A 433 11.38 17.48 19.21
CA SER A 433 10.08 18.17 19.21
C SER A 433 8.89 17.24 19.41
N GLY A 434 9.04 15.93 19.19
CA GLY A 434 7.94 14.96 19.22
C GLY A 434 6.96 15.11 18.05
N LYS A 435 7.30 15.90 17.03
CA LYS A 435 6.47 16.05 15.83
C LYS A 435 6.46 14.78 15.01
N HIS A 436 5.34 14.51 14.36
CA HIS A 436 5.17 13.41 13.45
C HIS A 436 5.58 13.83 12.03
N TYR A 437 6.60 13.19 11.47
CA TYR A 437 7.03 13.34 10.08
C TYR A 437 6.55 12.15 9.26
N PHE A 438 5.80 12.43 8.21
CA PHE A 438 5.21 11.42 7.33
C PHE A 438 6.12 11.18 6.13
N LEU A 439 6.28 9.91 5.80
CA LEU A 439 7.19 9.41 4.76
C LEU A 439 6.41 8.62 3.72
N ASP A 440 7.09 8.28 2.63
CA ASP A 440 6.66 7.32 1.61
C ASP A 440 5.31 7.67 0.98
N PHE A 441 5.36 8.58 0.00
CA PHE A 441 4.19 9.01 -0.77
C PHE A 441 4.17 8.34 -2.15
N GLU A 442 4.87 7.21 -2.31
CA GLU A 442 4.84 6.39 -3.51
C GLU A 442 3.38 6.00 -3.83
N TYR A 443 3.03 5.95 -5.12
CA TYR A 443 1.67 5.66 -5.61
C TYR A 443 0.57 6.65 -5.19
N SER A 444 0.91 7.82 -4.63
CA SER A 444 -0.09 8.84 -4.31
C SER A 444 -0.88 9.28 -5.54
N ALA A 445 -2.16 9.57 -5.33
CA ALA A 445 -3.10 9.91 -6.38
C ALA A 445 -4.09 10.98 -5.92
N ILE A 446 -4.68 11.67 -6.89
CA ILE A 446 -5.84 12.54 -6.73
C ILE A 446 -7.02 11.79 -7.32
N LYS A 447 -7.98 11.42 -6.48
CA LYS A 447 -9.17 10.68 -6.90
C LYS A 447 -10.38 10.96 -6.01
N PRO A 448 -11.62 10.64 -6.45
CA PRO A 448 -12.81 10.81 -5.63
C PRO A 448 -12.67 10.10 -4.29
N PHE A 449 -12.99 10.78 -3.19
CA PHE A 449 -12.83 10.24 -1.84
C PHE A 449 -13.63 8.94 -1.61
N VAL A 450 -14.79 8.78 -2.27
CA VAL A 450 -15.56 7.54 -2.22
C VAL A 450 -14.73 6.31 -2.62
N PHE A 451 -13.75 6.48 -3.51
CA PHE A 451 -12.90 5.41 -4.06
C PHE A 451 -11.58 5.21 -3.29
N THR A 452 -11.44 5.75 -2.08
CA THR A 452 -10.27 5.47 -1.23
C THR A 452 -10.47 4.22 -0.38
N SER A 453 -9.36 3.54 -0.09
CA SER A 453 -9.27 2.49 0.93
C SER A 453 -9.06 3.13 2.31
N TYR A 454 -9.43 2.41 3.37
CA TYR A 454 -8.95 2.77 4.71
C TYR A 454 -7.46 2.43 4.85
N PRO A 455 -6.72 3.14 5.71
CA PRO A 455 -5.33 2.81 5.95
C PRO A 455 -5.13 1.34 6.34
N PRO A 456 -4.14 0.63 5.78
CA PRO A 456 -3.95 -0.80 6.00
C PRO A 456 -3.83 -1.23 7.46
N PHE A 457 -3.24 -0.39 8.32
CA PHE A 457 -3.05 -0.72 9.75
C PHE A 457 -4.36 -0.83 10.55
N VAL A 458 -5.46 -0.21 10.09
CA VAL A 458 -6.80 -0.28 10.71
C VAL A 458 -7.84 -1.02 9.86
N ALA A 459 -7.63 -1.11 8.54
CA ALA A 459 -8.61 -1.73 7.63
C ALA A 459 -8.86 -3.21 7.97
N TYR A 460 -10.13 -3.61 8.00
CA TYR A 460 -10.54 -4.98 8.29
C TYR A 460 -11.65 -5.47 7.36
N GLN A 461 -11.38 -6.51 6.57
CA GLN A 461 -12.36 -7.06 5.62
C GLN A 461 -13.07 -8.34 6.13
N GLY A 462 -12.75 -8.78 7.36
CA GLY A 462 -13.37 -9.96 7.96
C GLY A 462 -14.74 -9.68 8.59
N ALA A 463 -15.31 -10.73 9.20
CA ALA A 463 -16.60 -10.65 9.88
C ALA A 463 -16.53 -9.64 11.05
N LYS A 464 -17.49 -8.72 11.09
CA LYS A 464 -17.53 -7.68 12.11
C LYS A 464 -18.11 -8.23 13.41
N VAL A 465 -17.39 -8.02 14.52
CA VAL A 465 -17.84 -8.33 15.88
C VAL A 465 -17.72 -7.03 16.68
N PHE A 466 -18.85 -6.49 17.14
CA PHE A 466 -18.93 -5.24 17.88
C PHE A 466 -19.05 -5.47 19.38
N ASN A 467 -19.60 -6.62 19.78
CA ASN A 467 -19.70 -7.04 21.16
C ASN A 467 -19.57 -8.56 21.23
N LEU A 468 -18.54 -9.04 21.94
CA LEU A 468 -18.24 -10.48 22.06
C LEU A 468 -19.38 -11.27 22.71
N GLU A 469 -20.07 -10.72 23.72
CA GLU A 469 -21.12 -11.46 24.42
C GLU A 469 -22.46 -11.44 23.67
N GLU A 470 -22.73 -10.37 22.92
CA GLU A 470 -24.01 -10.18 22.23
C GLU A 470 -23.99 -10.73 20.79
N ASP A 471 -22.88 -10.59 20.08
CA ASP A 471 -22.77 -10.99 18.68
C ASP A 471 -22.36 -12.46 18.51
N VAL A 472 -21.75 -13.07 19.53
CA VAL A 472 -21.19 -14.42 19.47
C VAL A 472 -21.93 -15.35 20.44
N GLU A 473 -22.82 -16.17 19.88
CA GLU A 473 -23.62 -17.15 20.63
C GLU A 473 -22.72 -18.13 21.41
N GLY A 474 -22.88 -18.16 22.73
CA GLY A 474 -22.13 -19.07 23.61
C GLY A 474 -20.67 -18.66 23.89
N TYR A 475 -20.27 -17.42 23.59
CA TYR A 475 -18.89 -16.96 23.77
C TYR A 475 -18.29 -17.27 25.15
N LYS A 476 -19.06 -17.14 26.23
CA LYS A 476 -18.59 -17.42 27.60
C LYS A 476 -18.16 -18.87 27.80
N ASP A 477 -18.85 -19.79 27.14
CA ASP A 477 -18.69 -21.23 27.28
C ASP A 477 -17.70 -21.83 26.27
N MET A 478 -17.21 -21.02 25.32
CA MET A 478 -16.18 -21.43 24.34
C MET A 478 -14.84 -21.69 25.01
N ASP A 479 -14.04 -22.56 24.38
CA ASP A 479 -12.66 -22.76 24.78
C ASP A 479 -11.78 -21.54 24.43
N ASP A 480 -10.60 -21.47 25.04
CA ASP A 480 -9.71 -20.30 24.91
C ASP A 480 -9.26 -20.08 23.45
N VAL A 481 -9.14 -21.13 22.64
CA VAL A 481 -8.71 -21.01 21.24
C VAL A 481 -9.83 -20.42 20.39
N GLU A 482 -11.06 -20.87 20.58
CA GLU A 482 -12.24 -20.29 19.93
C GLU A 482 -12.44 -18.82 20.35
N LYS A 483 -12.26 -18.50 21.64
CA LYS A 483 -12.35 -17.12 22.15
C LYS A 483 -11.34 -16.19 21.50
N LEU A 484 -10.08 -16.61 21.39
CA LEU A 484 -9.01 -15.80 20.78
C LEU A 484 -9.32 -15.42 19.32
N GLN A 485 -10.04 -16.27 18.59
CA GLN A 485 -10.46 -15.95 17.21
C GLN A 485 -11.47 -14.80 17.19
N TYR A 486 -12.52 -14.87 18.01
CA TYR A 486 -13.51 -13.81 18.10
C TYR A 486 -12.96 -12.52 18.69
N GLU A 487 -12.06 -12.60 19.68
CA GLU A 487 -11.33 -11.45 20.23
C GLU A 487 -10.51 -10.75 19.15
N PHE A 488 -9.83 -11.50 18.28
CA PHE A 488 -9.11 -10.93 17.15
C PHE A 488 -10.05 -10.17 16.19
N MET A 489 -11.20 -10.77 15.84
CA MET A 489 -12.21 -10.12 14.99
C MET A 489 -12.78 -8.85 15.64
N TYR A 490 -13.03 -8.91 16.95
CA TYR A 490 -13.49 -7.79 17.76
C TYR A 490 -12.48 -6.65 17.77
N HIS A 491 -11.21 -6.91 18.11
CA HIS A 491 -10.18 -5.89 18.14
C HIS A 491 -9.96 -5.24 16.77
N LYS A 492 -9.95 -6.02 15.69
CA LYS A 492 -9.88 -5.49 14.32
C LYS A 492 -11.09 -4.62 13.97
N THR A 493 -12.30 -5.03 14.36
CA THR A 493 -13.53 -4.25 14.17
C THR A 493 -13.48 -2.94 14.95
N ARG A 494 -13.08 -2.99 16.22
CA ARG A 494 -12.90 -1.82 17.09
C ARG A 494 -11.92 -0.81 16.48
N ASN A 495 -10.77 -1.25 15.99
CA ASN A 495 -9.75 -0.35 15.45
C ASN A 495 -10.24 0.39 14.19
N GLU A 496 -10.94 -0.31 13.28
CA GLU A 496 -11.61 0.31 12.13
C GLU A 496 -12.69 1.31 12.59
N ARG A 497 -13.47 0.98 13.63
CA ARG A 497 -14.48 1.89 14.18
C ARG A 497 -13.87 3.14 14.80
N ILE A 498 -12.75 3.03 15.52
CA ILE A 498 -12.02 4.20 16.04
C ILE A 498 -11.59 5.10 14.89
N TRP A 499 -11.12 4.53 13.76
CA TRP A 499 -10.79 5.28 12.56
C TRP A 499 -12.01 6.00 11.95
N GLU A 500 -13.14 5.31 11.83
CA GLU A 500 -14.38 5.93 11.33
C GLU A 500 -14.89 7.05 12.24
N HIS A 501 -14.78 6.90 13.57
CA HIS A 501 -15.07 7.98 14.52
C HIS A 501 -14.12 9.16 14.33
N ALA A 502 -12.82 8.89 14.20
CA ALA A 502 -11.82 9.93 13.94
C ALA A 502 -12.10 10.70 12.63
N LEU A 503 -12.55 10.00 11.58
CA LEU A 503 -13.00 10.63 10.33
C LEU A 503 -14.27 11.46 10.55
N ASN A 504 -15.27 10.91 11.24
CA ASN A 504 -16.53 11.59 11.51
C ASN A 504 -16.33 12.91 12.28
N ASP A 505 -15.44 12.90 13.27
CA ASP A 505 -15.17 14.06 14.12
C ASP A 505 -14.48 15.21 13.36
N ARG A 506 -13.71 14.87 12.31
CA ARG A 506 -12.92 15.84 11.52
C ARG A 506 -13.59 16.24 10.20
N ARG A 507 -14.25 15.29 9.56
CA ARG A 507 -14.85 15.37 8.21
C ARG A 507 -16.17 14.62 8.19
N HIS A 508 -17.12 15.07 9.02
CA HIS A 508 -18.48 14.56 9.05
C HIS A 508 -19.13 14.60 7.65
N ASP A 509 -18.75 15.58 6.83
CA ASP A 509 -19.20 15.69 5.44
C ASP A 509 -18.83 14.48 4.57
N LEU A 510 -17.81 13.70 4.95
CA LEU A 510 -17.32 12.54 4.21
C LEU A 510 -17.69 11.19 4.85
N ILE A 511 -18.38 11.17 5.99
CA ILE A 511 -18.58 9.94 6.78
C ILE A 511 -19.43 8.88 6.07
N ALA A 512 -20.24 9.27 5.08
CA ALA A 512 -21.05 8.35 4.30
C ALA A 512 -20.21 7.23 3.64
N VAL A 513 -18.91 7.45 3.39
CA VAL A 513 -18.00 6.40 2.92
C VAL A 513 -17.94 5.16 3.84
N ALA A 514 -18.29 5.31 5.12
CA ALA A 514 -18.35 4.22 6.10
C ALA A 514 -19.64 3.38 6.02
N SER A 515 -20.64 3.82 5.24
CA SER A 515 -21.88 3.08 5.01
C SER A 515 -21.59 1.68 4.47
N PRO A 516 -22.21 0.61 5.03
CA PRO A 516 -22.08 -0.75 4.50
C PRO A 516 -22.46 -0.85 3.02
N HIS A 517 -23.45 -0.07 2.56
CA HIS A 517 -23.89 -0.06 1.18
C HIS A 517 -22.81 0.52 0.24
N LEU A 518 -22.19 1.65 0.63
CA LEU A 518 -21.11 2.24 -0.17
C LEU A 518 -19.86 1.39 -0.17
N LYS A 519 -19.52 0.76 0.98
CA LYS A 519 -18.42 -0.23 1.05
C LYS A 519 -18.64 -1.37 0.05
N LEU A 520 -19.86 -1.90 -0.05
CA LEU A 520 -20.17 -2.97 -0.99
C LEU A 520 -20.09 -2.49 -2.46
N LEU A 521 -20.67 -1.33 -2.78
CA LEU A 521 -20.70 -0.79 -4.15
C LEU A 521 -19.29 -0.48 -4.69
N LYS A 522 -18.38 0.00 -3.84
CA LYS A 522 -16.98 0.28 -4.24
C LYS A 522 -16.05 -0.92 -4.19
N ALA A 523 -16.46 -2.03 -3.58
CA ALA A 523 -15.60 -3.19 -3.38
C ALA A 523 -15.01 -3.75 -4.70
N PRO A 524 -15.76 -3.88 -5.82
CA PRO A 524 -15.18 -4.34 -7.07
C PRO A 524 -14.01 -3.47 -7.55
N TYR A 525 -14.14 -2.14 -7.44
CA TYR A 525 -13.08 -1.21 -7.82
C TYR A 525 -11.86 -1.32 -6.91
N LEU A 526 -12.05 -1.37 -5.59
CA LEU A 526 -10.93 -1.48 -4.65
C LEU A 526 -10.16 -2.80 -4.84
N GLN A 527 -10.87 -3.92 -4.98
CA GLN A 527 -10.25 -5.22 -5.22
C GLN A 527 -9.51 -5.24 -6.56
N ALA A 528 -10.09 -4.66 -7.63
CA ALA A 528 -9.46 -4.59 -8.94
C ALA A 528 -8.18 -3.72 -8.95
N SER A 529 -8.16 -2.67 -8.13
CA SER A 529 -7.02 -1.75 -7.97
C SER A 529 -5.88 -2.37 -7.15
N GLU A 530 -6.17 -3.34 -6.29
CA GLU A 530 -5.21 -3.93 -5.36
C GLU A 530 -4.74 -5.36 -5.73
N VAL A 531 -5.07 -5.87 -6.91
CA VAL A 531 -4.66 -7.22 -7.38
C VAL A 531 -3.15 -7.43 -7.25
N LYS A 532 -2.76 -8.38 -6.39
CA LYS A 532 -1.37 -8.67 -6.05
C LYS A 532 -0.83 -9.88 -6.81
N ASN A 533 -1.66 -10.89 -7.02
CA ASN A 533 -1.30 -12.15 -7.68
C ASN A 533 -2.41 -12.63 -8.63
N ASP A 534 -2.10 -13.66 -9.42
CA ASP A 534 -2.98 -14.19 -10.47
C ASP A 534 -4.28 -14.85 -9.94
N LYS A 535 -4.40 -15.13 -8.64
CA LYS A 535 -5.63 -15.67 -8.01
C LYS A 535 -6.53 -14.57 -7.42
N ASP A 536 -6.03 -13.34 -7.25
CA ASP A 536 -6.81 -12.26 -6.63
C ASP A 536 -8.00 -11.79 -7.49
N TYR A 537 -8.07 -12.16 -8.77
CA TYR A 537 -9.27 -11.96 -9.59
C TYR A 537 -10.52 -12.58 -8.94
N MET A 538 -10.36 -13.64 -8.16
CA MET A 538 -11.48 -14.26 -7.45
C MET A 538 -12.12 -13.30 -6.45
N PHE A 539 -11.35 -12.41 -5.81
CA PHE A 539 -11.91 -11.39 -4.92
C PHE A 539 -12.66 -10.29 -5.68
N VAL A 540 -12.19 -9.95 -6.88
CA VAL A 540 -12.87 -9.01 -7.79
C VAL A 540 -14.22 -9.58 -8.22
N GLU A 541 -14.22 -10.82 -8.71
CA GLU A 541 -15.43 -11.50 -9.17
C GLU A 541 -16.42 -11.72 -8.02
N ASN A 542 -15.93 -12.11 -6.83
CA ASN A 542 -16.77 -12.25 -5.64
C ASN A 542 -17.42 -10.91 -5.25
N ALA A 543 -16.67 -9.81 -5.30
CA ALA A 543 -17.21 -8.48 -5.02
C ALA A 543 -18.33 -8.09 -6.01
N ILE A 544 -18.18 -8.45 -7.29
CA ILE A 544 -19.24 -8.25 -8.32
C ILE A 544 -20.45 -9.13 -8.00
N ILE A 545 -20.25 -10.42 -7.71
CA ILE A 545 -21.33 -11.38 -7.38
C ILE A 545 -22.13 -10.91 -6.15
N GLN A 546 -21.46 -10.38 -5.13
CA GLN A 546 -22.13 -9.93 -3.90
C GLN A 546 -23.11 -8.77 -4.13
N LEU A 547 -22.91 -7.95 -5.16
CA LEU A 547 -23.83 -6.86 -5.51
C LEU A 547 -25.21 -7.37 -5.93
N ARG A 548 -25.31 -8.59 -6.47
CA ARG A 548 -26.55 -9.17 -6.98
C ARG A 548 -27.66 -9.22 -5.94
N ALA A 549 -27.31 -9.45 -4.68
CA ALA A 549 -28.27 -9.64 -3.61
C ALA A 549 -29.08 -8.37 -3.29
N MET A 550 -28.55 -7.19 -3.62
CA MET A 550 -29.14 -5.89 -3.29
C MET A 550 -29.28 -4.98 -4.53
N TRP A 551 -29.02 -5.49 -5.74
CA TRP A 551 -28.91 -4.65 -6.93
C TRP A 551 -30.19 -3.90 -7.26
N ASP A 552 -31.33 -4.60 -7.26
CA ASP A 552 -32.66 -4.04 -7.47
C ASP A 552 -32.96 -2.92 -6.45
N THR A 553 -32.60 -3.14 -5.19
CA THR A 553 -32.75 -2.18 -4.10
C THR A 553 -31.83 -0.97 -4.31
N TYR A 554 -30.59 -1.18 -4.73
CA TYR A 554 -29.64 -0.09 -5.00
C TYR A 554 -30.07 0.77 -6.19
N VAL A 555 -30.61 0.16 -7.24
CA VAL A 555 -31.20 0.87 -8.38
C VAL A 555 -32.43 1.66 -7.94
N ALA A 556 -33.36 1.03 -7.21
CA ALA A 556 -34.58 1.68 -6.72
C ALA A 556 -34.29 2.89 -5.81
N ASN A 557 -33.20 2.84 -5.04
CA ASN A 557 -32.76 3.93 -4.16
C ASN A 557 -31.70 4.85 -4.81
N GLN A 558 -31.44 4.71 -6.12
CA GLN A 558 -30.51 5.54 -6.88
C GLN A 558 -29.08 5.55 -6.33
N LEU A 559 -28.64 4.46 -5.70
CA LEU A 559 -27.27 4.31 -5.20
C LEU A 559 -26.29 3.88 -6.30
N THR A 560 -26.78 3.14 -7.30
CA THR A 560 -26.04 2.75 -8.51
C THR A 560 -26.34 3.70 -9.65
N ASN A 561 -25.42 3.80 -10.61
CA ASN A 561 -25.61 4.60 -11.84
C ASN A 561 -26.29 3.76 -12.95
N ALA A 562 -27.24 2.90 -12.57
CA ALA A 562 -27.94 2.00 -13.48
C ALA A 562 -29.44 2.27 -13.44
N ASP A 563 -30.08 2.18 -14.61
CA ASP A 563 -31.53 2.35 -14.76
C ASP A 563 -32.30 1.01 -14.65
N GLU A 564 -31.60 -0.11 -14.85
CA GLU A 564 -32.17 -1.44 -14.93
C GLU A 564 -32.05 -2.18 -13.58
N ALA A 565 -33.17 -2.68 -13.06
CA ALA A 565 -33.20 -3.47 -11.83
C ALA A 565 -32.61 -4.89 -12.00
N GLU A 566 -32.43 -5.35 -13.25
CA GLU A 566 -31.73 -6.59 -13.54
C GLU A 566 -30.21 -6.42 -13.34
N PHE A 567 -29.57 -7.43 -12.76
CA PHE A 567 -28.13 -7.38 -12.55
C PHE A 567 -27.39 -7.49 -13.90
N PRO A 568 -26.38 -6.64 -14.19
CA PRO A 568 -25.78 -6.56 -15.54
C PRO A 568 -25.05 -7.82 -16.03
N ILE A 569 -24.78 -8.79 -15.14
CA ILE A 569 -24.07 -10.03 -15.46
C ILE A 569 -24.97 -11.22 -15.18
N GLU A 570 -25.19 -12.05 -16.20
CA GLU A 570 -25.85 -13.33 -16.03
C GLU A 570 -24.88 -14.38 -15.49
N TYR A 571 -25.26 -15.03 -14.38
CA TYR A 571 -24.51 -16.13 -13.79
C TYR A 571 -25.32 -17.41 -13.81
N SER A 572 -24.72 -18.50 -14.28
CA SER A 572 -25.27 -19.83 -14.09
C SER A 572 -25.05 -20.30 -12.65
N ALA A 573 -25.92 -21.18 -12.14
CA ALA A 573 -25.75 -21.81 -10.83
C ALA A 573 -24.41 -22.55 -10.72
N GLU A 574 -24.02 -23.26 -11.78
CA GLU A 574 -22.73 -23.97 -11.86
C GLU A 574 -21.53 -23.02 -11.71
N HIS A 575 -21.58 -21.83 -12.33
CA HIS A 575 -20.52 -20.84 -12.17
C HIS A 575 -20.40 -20.39 -10.72
N LEU A 576 -21.54 -20.07 -10.07
CA LEU A 576 -21.55 -19.59 -8.68
C LEU A 576 -21.03 -20.65 -7.71
N ASP A 577 -21.47 -21.90 -7.86
CA ASP A 577 -21.03 -23.02 -7.02
C ASP A 577 -19.52 -23.28 -7.18
N ARG A 578 -19.02 -23.26 -8.43
CA ARG A 578 -17.60 -23.41 -8.71
C ARG A 578 -16.78 -22.25 -8.16
N HIS A 579 -17.23 -21.00 -8.36
CA HIS A 579 -16.54 -19.82 -7.85
C HIS A 579 -16.45 -19.85 -6.32
N ALA A 580 -17.55 -20.17 -5.63
CA ALA A 580 -17.56 -20.27 -4.17
C ALA A 580 -16.59 -21.36 -3.66
N LYS A 581 -16.53 -22.50 -4.35
CA LYS A 581 -15.57 -23.57 -4.03
C LYS A 581 -14.13 -23.12 -4.26
N ASP A 582 -13.81 -22.58 -5.44
CA ASP A 582 -12.45 -22.16 -5.80
C ASP A 582 -11.94 -21.06 -4.86
N LEU A 583 -12.79 -20.11 -4.50
CA LEU A 583 -12.47 -19.07 -3.53
C LEU A 583 -12.23 -19.66 -2.14
N SER A 584 -13.09 -20.57 -1.67
CA SER A 584 -12.91 -21.24 -0.37
C SER A 584 -11.61 -22.04 -0.32
N ASP A 585 -11.28 -22.77 -1.38
CA ASP A 585 -10.03 -23.53 -1.48
C ASP A 585 -8.81 -22.60 -1.44
N TYR A 586 -8.88 -21.48 -2.16
CA TYR A 586 -7.80 -20.48 -2.14
C TYR A 586 -7.64 -19.82 -0.77
N GLN A 587 -8.74 -19.49 -0.10
CA GLN A 587 -8.69 -18.94 1.26
C GLN A 587 -8.06 -19.94 2.23
N MET A 588 -8.43 -21.22 2.14
CA MET A 588 -7.83 -22.28 2.94
C MET A 588 -6.33 -22.45 2.63
N GLU A 589 -5.92 -22.39 1.36
CA GLU A 589 -4.52 -22.39 0.95
C GLU A 589 -3.75 -21.23 1.60
N VAL A 590 -4.28 -20.01 1.58
CA VAL A 590 -3.63 -18.83 2.16
C VAL A 590 -3.51 -18.95 3.68
N VAL A 591 -4.56 -19.40 4.39
CA VAL A 591 -4.53 -19.60 5.85
C VAL A 591 -3.57 -20.73 6.24
N SER A 592 -3.54 -21.81 5.46
CA SER A 592 -2.75 -22.99 5.78
C SER A 592 -1.27 -22.85 5.38
N THR A 593 -0.93 -21.88 4.54
CA THR A 593 0.43 -21.66 4.06
C THR A 593 1.18 -20.63 4.94
N PRO A 594 2.23 -21.05 5.66
CA PRO A 594 3.11 -20.15 6.40
C PRO A 594 3.62 -19.00 5.54
N PHE A 595 3.59 -17.78 6.08
CA PHE A 595 4.11 -16.58 5.42
C PHE A 595 3.45 -16.28 4.05
N ALA A 596 2.27 -16.82 3.75
CA ALA A 596 1.56 -16.53 2.50
C ALA A 596 1.29 -15.03 2.32
N ALA A 597 0.95 -14.32 3.40
CA ALA A 597 0.69 -12.88 3.38
C ALA A 597 1.92 -12.04 2.96
N THR A 598 3.13 -12.53 3.25
CA THR A 598 4.40 -11.89 2.85
C THR A 598 4.98 -12.53 1.57
N SER A 599 4.21 -13.36 0.87
CA SER A 599 4.66 -14.13 -0.30
C SER A 599 5.90 -14.99 -0.01
N GLY A 600 5.96 -15.56 1.20
CA GLY A 600 7.07 -16.38 1.67
C GLY A 600 8.29 -15.58 2.12
N TRP A 601 8.22 -14.24 2.22
CA TRP A 601 9.31 -13.45 2.79
C TRP A 601 9.28 -13.52 4.32
N VAL A 602 10.46 -13.73 4.92
CA VAL A 602 10.66 -13.82 6.37
C VAL A 602 11.77 -12.85 6.77
N PRO A 603 11.59 -12.02 7.81
CA PRO A 603 12.67 -11.21 8.38
C PRO A 603 13.90 -12.05 8.71
N GLN A 604 15.11 -11.52 8.48
CA GLN A 604 16.33 -12.32 8.52
C GLN A 604 16.61 -12.95 9.90
N ASP A 605 16.39 -12.20 10.96
CA ASP A 605 16.48 -12.63 12.36
C ASP A 605 15.51 -13.77 12.69
N MET A 606 14.25 -13.65 12.25
CA MET A 606 13.24 -14.69 12.38
C MET A 606 13.63 -15.92 11.56
N PHE A 607 14.11 -15.72 10.34
CA PHE A 607 14.52 -16.79 9.46
C PHE A 607 15.65 -17.63 10.09
N GLU A 608 16.71 -16.99 10.58
CA GLU A 608 17.82 -17.68 11.24
C GLU A 608 17.37 -18.43 12.51
N THR A 609 16.45 -17.83 13.28
CA THR A 609 15.87 -18.48 14.47
C THR A 609 15.09 -19.73 14.09
N LEU A 610 14.12 -19.61 13.17
CA LEU A 610 13.29 -20.73 12.74
C LEU A 610 14.13 -21.85 12.11
N LYS A 611 15.21 -21.50 11.41
CA LYS A 611 16.18 -22.46 10.88
C LYS A 611 16.96 -23.15 11.99
N LYS A 612 17.45 -22.41 13.00
CA LYS A 612 18.15 -22.96 14.17
C LYS A 612 17.27 -23.91 14.99
N GLU A 613 15.98 -23.62 15.10
CA GLU A 613 15.00 -24.45 15.79
C GLU A 613 14.54 -25.67 14.96
N GLY A 614 15.00 -25.81 13.72
CA GLY A 614 14.60 -26.90 12.81
C GLY A 614 13.15 -26.79 12.32
N ILE A 615 12.52 -25.62 12.49
CA ILE A 615 11.18 -25.32 11.96
C ILE A 615 11.26 -25.04 10.46
N LEU A 616 12.28 -24.32 10.01
CA LEU A 616 12.58 -24.14 8.58
C LEU A 616 13.63 -25.16 8.12
N VAL A 617 13.26 -25.98 7.14
CA VAL A 617 14.15 -26.97 6.54
C VAL A 617 14.35 -26.67 5.07
N GLN A 618 15.62 -26.76 4.65
CA GLN A 618 16.01 -26.56 3.26
C GLN A 618 15.82 -27.86 2.48
N ASP A 619 15.22 -27.77 1.29
CA ASP A 619 15.10 -28.87 0.36
C ASP A 619 16.31 -28.98 -0.59
N GLU A 620 16.30 -30.00 -1.45
CA GLU A 620 17.38 -30.28 -2.42
C GLU A 620 17.56 -29.15 -3.45
N ASN A 621 16.54 -28.34 -3.70
CA ASN A 621 16.58 -27.20 -4.63
C ASN A 621 17.11 -25.93 -3.96
N GLY A 622 17.32 -25.96 -2.64
CA GLY A 622 17.77 -24.84 -1.84
C GLY A 622 16.65 -23.93 -1.35
N ASP A 623 15.38 -24.28 -1.60
CA ASP A 623 14.20 -23.61 -1.07
C ASP A 623 13.92 -24.09 0.36
N TYR A 624 13.17 -23.31 1.14
CA TYR A 624 12.82 -23.61 2.53
C TYR A 624 11.33 -23.89 2.68
N HIS A 625 11.00 -24.84 3.55
CA HIS A 625 9.63 -25.13 3.94
C HIS A 625 9.51 -25.25 5.46
N VAL A 626 8.34 -24.91 5.97
CA VAL A 626 8.03 -25.00 7.40
C VAL A 626 7.59 -26.42 7.73
N LEU A 627 8.30 -27.07 8.66
CA LEU A 627 7.88 -28.35 9.23
C LEU A 627 6.84 -28.13 10.32
N THR A 628 5.57 -28.31 9.96
CA THR A 628 4.42 -28.08 10.86
C THR A 628 4.47 -28.93 12.13
N GLU A 629 5.05 -30.14 12.09
CA GLU A 629 5.20 -31.02 13.25
C GLU A 629 6.31 -30.57 14.23
N ALA A 630 7.36 -29.92 13.75
CA ALA A 630 8.43 -29.38 14.60
C ALA A 630 7.96 -28.12 15.34
N ALA A 631 7.14 -27.29 14.68
CA ALA A 631 6.56 -26.09 15.27
C ALA A 631 5.48 -26.37 16.35
N LEU A 632 5.05 -27.63 16.51
CA LEU A 632 4.08 -28.08 17.52
C LEU A 632 4.74 -28.74 18.75
N LYS A 633 6.07 -28.90 18.78
CA LYS A 633 6.77 -29.40 19.96
C LYS A 633 6.93 -28.25 20.96
N ASP A 634 6.03 -28.20 21.94
CA ASP A 634 6.17 -27.34 23.12
C ASP A 634 7.55 -27.50 23.76
N GLU A 635 8.06 -26.38 24.27
CA GLU A 635 9.26 -26.28 25.11
C GLU A 635 9.31 -27.45 26.10
N LYS A 636 10.42 -28.21 26.07
CA LYS A 636 10.85 -28.90 27.28
C LYS A 636 10.97 -27.81 28.35
N LYS A 637 10.08 -27.82 29.34
CA LYS A 637 10.29 -27.08 30.59
C LYS A 637 11.71 -27.39 31.06
N SER A 638 12.56 -26.37 31.08
CA SER A 638 13.81 -26.44 31.82
C SER A 638 13.43 -26.64 33.29
N GLU A 639 13.80 -27.79 33.85
CA GLU A 639 13.82 -28.01 35.29
C GLU A 639 14.86 -27.11 35.98
#